data_AF-A0A812WZJ2-F1
#
_entry.id   AF-A0A812WZJ2-F1
#
_cell.length_a   1.000
_cell.length_b   1.000
_cell.length_c   1.000
_cell.angle_alpha   90.00
_cell.angle_beta   90.00
_cell.angle_gamma   90.00
#
_symmetry.space_group_name_H-M   'P 1'
#
loop_
_entity.id
_entity.type
_entity.pdbx_description
1 polymer ?
#
loop_
_entity_poly.entity_id
_entity_poly.type
_entity_poly.pdbx_seq_one_letter_code
_entity_poly.pdbx_strand_id
1 'polypeptide(L)'
;MSGVAKDATMDPGEHCSFLLKKCVKVIETFDPKKTTVDAYMEDAPCLKDKKLGDTELKFIHQVFYGCMRYQKFLKLFVTSFMYKCPATALRAEQNIYLVLAYLLFFRLEELTVPEFRQFLICGYGAPPAINALMQYALSVEELEKWVKVEWCKFYDVDYVEQDIIAKLQSFKEELQATVDEVEFRATGTVKAADGTGLPGKSERKLTEIKPFNLTQPRPRLIPEPDVISRQVKAQPVPTSIHKNSLGKVEEQKKKKLQEEKVKVMAKYDEADHFNLETAHRRDHEAAFDELKKQVESERMAECTFVPKTAKKVVATSEDATVRHNAASVLREDALVKQKQAKEYQALKRYEEDLHDSSQFYTWQEKMKEKDHTEEEMRVRQRILEMQLSREVAMDAYESAVRKKHILAEHQREELQLELDMQDKMREYEMGEKKQLVEETKEDRERARLAEQDVLKDRLQNAENMRKEREVDAERKKKEDEQEMAKKKDLIRQIRALEKVPVEKFKMFDPAEPPCQGLLDEMSLAELRERLRIVEAQREKELDAKRERQLARKLEKQEELTEKAEMLAKVRERAREEQQQRHEQTRRQKILEEEQKQRHREKCIIEVAEKLQLKKRQKKEEEQRLKLELKEIATKRQFLAANAEMVEAKAQAEQQSGLDREAQKRQKTTLIEQRKRHQIKISEVQRRRDNQDRDIQEYKTMQQTVTARMDRAKAADLALKEEIRQSVQSARNIQRVVAKRNVSEFGHSSNAYMSRIQNRMATSC
;
A
#
# COMPACT_ATOMS: atom_id res chain seq x y z
N MET A 1 -86.76 -25.52 3.98
CA MET A 1 -85.38 -26.00 4.26
C MET A 1 -84.40 -25.04 3.60
N SER A 2 -83.74 -24.18 4.37
CA SER A 2 -82.78 -23.19 3.86
C SER A 2 -81.39 -23.80 3.71
N GLY A 3 -81.01 -24.18 2.49
CA GLY A 3 -79.66 -24.64 2.17
C GLY A 3 -78.69 -23.47 2.07
N VAL A 4 -78.29 -22.89 3.20
CA VAL A 4 -77.24 -21.86 3.24
C VAL A 4 -75.92 -22.52 2.84
N ALA A 5 -75.44 -22.22 1.63
CA ALA A 5 -74.08 -22.56 1.23
C ALA A 5 -73.11 -21.80 2.15
N LYS A 6 -72.08 -22.49 2.65
CA LYS A 6 -71.04 -21.83 3.45
C LYS A 6 -70.11 -21.07 2.51
N ASP A 7 -70.14 -19.75 2.58
CA ASP A 7 -69.15 -18.91 1.91
C ASP A 7 -67.76 -19.22 2.47
N ALA A 8 -66.98 -19.94 1.68
CA ALA A 8 -65.55 -20.09 1.89
C ALA A 8 -64.88 -18.80 1.42
N THR A 9 -64.75 -17.83 2.31
CA THR A 9 -64.07 -16.56 2.06
C THR A 9 -62.63 -16.82 1.64
N MET A 10 -62.36 -16.81 0.33
CA MET A 10 -61.01 -16.81 -0.21
C MET A 10 -60.27 -15.57 0.26
N ASP A 11 -58.96 -15.69 0.44
CA ASP A 11 -58.10 -14.51 0.62
C ASP A 11 -58.30 -13.59 -0.61
N PRO A 12 -58.55 -12.27 -0.43
CA PRO A 12 -58.69 -11.33 -1.54
C PRO A 12 -57.56 -11.41 -2.56
N GLY A 13 -56.33 -11.70 -2.11
CA GLY A 13 -55.18 -11.94 -2.98
C GLY A 13 -55.33 -13.18 -3.85
N GLU A 14 -55.83 -14.30 -3.32
CA GLU A 14 -56.12 -15.51 -4.10
C GLU A 14 -57.27 -15.30 -5.08
N HIS A 15 -58.30 -14.56 -4.68
CA HIS A 15 -59.44 -14.22 -5.54
C HIS A 15 -59.02 -13.37 -6.75
N CYS A 16 -58.28 -12.28 -6.55
CA CYS A 16 -57.70 -11.48 -7.63
C CYS A 16 -56.78 -12.32 -8.54
N SER A 17 -56.01 -13.24 -7.94
CA SER A 17 -55.13 -14.18 -8.66
C SER A 17 -55.92 -15.10 -9.60
N PHE A 18 -57.08 -15.60 -9.14
CA PHE A 18 -57.99 -16.44 -9.91
C PHE A 18 -58.65 -15.66 -11.06
N LEU A 19 -59.16 -14.45 -10.80
CA LEU A 19 -59.76 -13.59 -11.83
C LEU A 19 -58.78 -13.21 -12.94
N LEU A 20 -57.56 -12.81 -12.62
CA LEU A 20 -56.57 -12.43 -13.63
C LEU A 20 -56.12 -13.65 -14.46
N LYS A 21 -55.96 -14.83 -13.83
CA LYS A 21 -55.76 -16.12 -14.54
C LYS A 21 -56.91 -16.49 -15.47
N LYS A 22 -58.15 -16.10 -15.17
CA LYS A 22 -59.29 -16.29 -16.07
C LYS A 22 -59.25 -15.30 -17.24
N CYS A 23 -59.08 -14.00 -16.98
CA CYS A 23 -58.96 -12.97 -18.02
C CYS A 23 -57.88 -13.29 -19.06
N VAL A 24 -56.70 -13.74 -18.61
CA VAL A 24 -55.58 -14.12 -19.48
C VAL A 24 -55.92 -15.35 -20.34
N LYS A 25 -56.53 -16.40 -19.76
CA LYS A 25 -56.92 -17.60 -20.51
C LYS A 25 -57.99 -17.35 -21.57
N VAL A 26 -58.92 -16.42 -21.32
CA VAL A 26 -59.92 -15.97 -22.29
C VAL A 26 -59.22 -15.28 -23.48
N ILE A 27 -58.23 -14.43 -23.23
CA ILE A 27 -57.42 -13.78 -24.29
C ILE A 27 -56.56 -14.82 -25.04
N GLU A 28 -56.01 -15.83 -24.37
CA GLU A 28 -55.17 -16.87 -24.97
C GLU A 28 -55.92 -17.86 -25.86
N THR A 29 -57.18 -18.16 -25.52
CA THR A 29 -57.98 -19.16 -26.26
C THR A 29 -58.96 -18.55 -27.26
N PHE A 30 -59.01 -17.22 -27.38
CA PHE A 30 -59.74 -16.52 -28.43
C PHE A 30 -58.97 -16.53 -29.77
N ASP A 31 -59.60 -17.03 -30.83
CA ASP A 31 -59.09 -16.94 -32.21
C ASP A 31 -60.01 -16.05 -33.07
N PRO A 32 -59.60 -14.81 -33.40
CA PRO A 32 -60.42 -13.87 -34.17
C PRO A 32 -60.65 -14.30 -35.64
N LYS A 33 -60.08 -15.42 -36.09
CA LYS A 33 -60.38 -16.01 -37.40
C LYS A 33 -61.46 -17.10 -37.35
N LYS A 34 -61.86 -17.56 -36.17
CA LYS A 34 -62.83 -18.65 -35.99
C LYS A 34 -64.19 -18.18 -35.45
N THR A 35 -64.17 -17.20 -34.57
CA THR A 35 -65.33 -16.78 -33.76
C THR A 35 -65.35 -15.26 -33.59
N THR A 36 -66.55 -14.66 -33.56
CA THR A 36 -66.73 -13.28 -33.13
C THR A 36 -66.45 -13.13 -31.62
N VAL A 37 -66.23 -11.89 -31.18
CA VAL A 37 -65.89 -11.59 -29.77
C VAL A 37 -67.00 -12.03 -28.83
N ASP A 38 -68.26 -11.75 -29.19
CA ASP A 38 -69.43 -12.01 -28.34
C ASP A 38 -69.77 -13.51 -28.28
N ALA A 39 -69.88 -14.17 -29.44
CA ALA A 39 -70.16 -15.61 -29.50
C ALA A 39 -69.07 -16.46 -28.83
N TYR A 40 -67.81 -16.02 -28.89
CA TYR A 40 -66.73 -16.66 -28.15
C TYR A 40 -66.93 -16.57 -26.63
N MET A 41 -67.42 -15.43 -26.11
CA MET A 41 -67.62 -15.26 -24.67
C MET A 41 -68.79 -16.06 -24.12
N GLU A 42 -69.88 -16.20 -24.88
CA GLU A 42 -71.00 -17.08 -24.50
C GLU A 42 -70.56 -18.56 -24.45
N ASP A 43 -69.70 -18.98 -25.39
CA ASP A 43 -69.29 -20.38 -25.47
C ASP A 43 -68.02 -20.76 -24.67
N ALA A 44 -67.22 -19.78 -24.25
CA ALA A 44 -65.91 -19.94 -23.62
C ALA A 44 -65.87 -21.03 -22.52
N PRO A 45 -65.22 -22.19 -22.76
CA PRO A 45 -65.18 -23.29 -21.80
C PRO A 45 -64.53 -22.91 -20.46
N CYS A 46 -63.66 -21.90 -20.47
CA CYS A 46 -62.98 -21.37 -19.29
C CYS A 46 -63.87 -20.51 -18.37
N LEU A 47 -65.06 -20.09 -18.82
CA LEU A 47 -66.03 -19.35 -18.00
C LEU A 47 -67.08 -20.25 -17.33
N LYS A 48 -67.22 -21.50 -17.80
CA LYS A 48 -68.23 -22.47 -17.35
C LYS A 48 -67.85 -23.18 -16.01
N ASP A 49 -66.99 -22.57 -15.21
CA ASP A 49 -66.56 -23.05 -13.87
C ASP A 49 -67.58 -22.68 -12.80
N LYS A 50 -67.99 -23.64 -11.95
CA LYS A 50 -68.88 -23.42 -10.78
C LYS A 50 -68.31 -22.55 -9.64
N LYS A 51 -67.21 -21.82 -9.89
CA LYS A 51 -66.55 -20.94 -8.93
C LYS A 51 -66.74 -19.45 -9.23
N LEU A 52 -67.22 -19.08 -10.43
CA LEU A 52 -67.46 -17.69 -10.79
C LEU A 52 -68.89 -17.29 -10.42
N GLY A 53 -69.05 -16.21 -9.66
CA GLY A 53 -70.32 -15.49 -9.54
C GLY A 53 -70.61 -14.56 -10.73
N ASP A 54 -71.85 -14.06 -10.81
CA ASP A 54 -72.30 -13.12 -11.85
C ASP A 54 -71.46 -11.83 -11.92
N THR A 55 -70.92 -11.39 -10.79
CA THR A 55 -70.02 -10.22 -10.66
C THR A 55 -68.66 -10.49 -11.30
N GLU A 56 -68.05 -11.63 -11.00
CA GLU A 56 -66.80 -12.10 -11.59
C GLU A 56 -66.91 -12.27 -13.10
N LEU A 57 -68.01 -12.88 -13.56
CA LEU A 57 -68.32 -12.99 -14.98
C LEU A 57 -68.41 -11.62 -15.63
N LYS A 58 -69.14 -10.65 -15.05
CA LYS A 58 -69.23 -9.28 -15.59
C LYS A 58 -67.86 -8.59 -15.65
N PHE A 59 -67.01 -8.74 -14.63
CA PHE A 59 -65.65 -8.22 -14.64
C PHE A 59 -64.80 -8.83 -15.77
N ILE A 60 -64.82 -10.16 -15.93
CA ILE A 60 -64.04 -10.85 -16.98
C ILE A 60 -64.54 -10.46 -18.38
N HIS A 61 -65.86 -10.28 -18.57
CA HIS A 61 -66.42 -9.70 -19.79
C HIS A 61 -65.89 -8.28 -20.05
N GLN A 62 -65.99 -7.38 -19.09
CA GLN A 62 -65.51 -5.99 -19.22
C GLN A 62 -64.01 -5.94 -19.56
N VAL A 63 -63.18 -6.76 -18.89
CA VAL A 63 -61.75 -6.86 -19.17
C VAL A 63 -61.48 -7.41 -20.58
N PHE A 64 -62.16 -8.47 -21.00
CA PHE A 64 -61.96 -9.03 -22.34
C PHE A 64 -62.41 -8.07 -23.46
N TYR A 65 -63.63 -7.54 -23.37
CA TYR A 65 -64.14 -6.55 -24.34
C TYR A 65 -63.26 -5.29 -24.38
N GLY A 66 -62.77 -4.83 -23.24
CA GLY A 66 -61.81 -3.73 -23.14
C GLY A 66 -60.47 -4.03 -23.82
N CYS A 67 -59.87 -5.18 -23.52
CA CYS A 67 -58.64 -5.66 -24.14
C CYS A 67 -58.76 -5.85 -25.66
N MET A 68 -59.95 -6.18 -26.18
CA MET A 68 -60.24 -6.26 -27.61
C MET A 68 -60.52 -4.89 -28.25
N ARG A 69 -61.24 -4.00 -27.56
CA ARG A 69 -61.54 -2.63 -28.02
C ARG A 69 -60.26 -1.77 -28.14
N TYR A 70 -59.41 -1.79 -27.12
CA TYR A 70 -58.17 -1.02 -27.06
C TYR A 70 -56.94 -1.84 -27.52
N GLN A 71 -57.15 -2.93 -28.27
CA GLN A 71 -56.11 -3.91 -28.58
C GLN A 71 -54.88 -3.31 -29.28
N LYS A 72 -55.06 -2.32 -30.18
CA LYS A 72 -53.94 -1.63 -30.86
C LYS A 72 -53.08 -0.86 -29.86
N PHE A 73 -53.72 -0.02 -29.05
CA PHE A 73 -53.09 0.80 -28.00
C PHE A 73 -52.30 -0.06 -27.02
N LEU A 74 -52.95 -1.11 -26.48
CA LEU A 74 -52.39 -2.00 -25.45
C LEU A 74 -51.27 -2.88 -26.00
N LYS A 75 -51.42 -3.46 -27.19
CA LYS A 75 -50.34 -4.23 -27.81
C LYS A 75 -49.10 -3.39 -28.03
N LEU A 76 -49.25 -2.13 -28.47
CA LEU A 76 -48.12 -1.25 -28.74
C LEU A 76 -47.32 -0.96 -27.47
N PHE A 77 -48.00 -0.52 -26.41
CA PHE A 77 -47.41 -0.30 -25.08
C PHE A 77 -46.71 -1.55 -24.51
N VAL A 78 -47.33 -2.73 -24.61
CA VAL A 78 -46.70 -3.97 -24.12
C VAL A 78 -45.51 -4.36 -24.99
N THR A 79 -45.51 -4.09 -26.31
CA THR A 79 -44.33 -4.33 -27.16
C THR A 79 -43.18 -3.36 -26.89
N SER A 80 -43.44 -2.08 -26.61
CA SER A 80 -42.40 -1.12 -26.24
C SER A 80 -41.82 -1.43 -24.85
N PHE A 81 -42.67 -1.79 -23.88
CA PHE A 81 -42.24 -2.31 -22.58
C PHE A 81 -41.32 -3.54 -22.71
N MET A 82 -41.73 -4.58 -23.44
CA MET A 82 -40.91 -5.78 -23.65
C MET A 82 -39.61 -5.51 -24.43
N TYR A 83 -39.56 -4.45 -25.25
CA TYR A 83 -38.34 -4.02 -25.94
C TYR A 83 -37.38 -3.26 -25.01
N LYS A 84 -37.93 -2.42 -24.11
CA LYS A 84 -37.20 -1.64 -23.11
C LYS A 84 -36.68 -2.48 -21.93
N CYS A 85 -37.45 -3.48 -21.49
CA CYS A 85 -37.17 -4.31 -20.31
C CYS A 85 -37.02 -5.83 -20.63
N PRO A 86 -36.24 -6.25 -21.64
CA PRO A 86 -36.21 -7.64 -22.12
C PRO A 86 -35.58 -8.64 -21.13
N ALA A 87 -34.92 -8.16 -20.07
CA ALA A 87 -34.35 -8.99 -19.01
C ALA A 87 -35.34 -9.35 -17.89
N THR A 88 -36.45 -8.62 -17.76
CA THR A 88 -37.50 -8.86 -16.75
C THR A 88 -38.84 -9.22 -17.38
N ALA A 89 -39.22 -8.59 -18.48
CA ALA A 89 -40.49 -8.82 -19.16
C ALA A 89 -40.44 -10.08 -20.05
N LEU A 90 -41.10 -11.17 -19.62
CA LEU A 90 -41.06 -12.45 -20.32
C LEU A 90 -42.18 -12.50 -21.39
N ARG A 91 -41.85 -12.84 -22.64
CA ARG A 91 -42.84 -12.93 -23.73
C ARG A 91 -43.99 -13.92 -23.47
N ALA A 92 -43.78 -14.93 -22.63
CA ALA A 92 -44.84 -15.86 -22.22
C ALA A 92 -45.90 -15.20 -21.31
N GLU A 93 -45.57 -14.10 -20.62
CA GLU A 93 -46.47 -13.34 -19.77
C GLU A 93 -47.12 -12.14 -20.48
N GLN A 94 -46.93 -11.99 -21.81
CA GLN A 94 -47.41 -10.82 -22.57
C GLN A 94 -48.90 -10.49 -22.34
N ASN A 95 -49.74 -11.51 -22.17
CA ASN A 95 -51.18 -11.34 -21.92
C ASN A 95 -51.48 -10.83 -20.50
N ILE A 96 -50.64 -11.15 -19.50
CA ILE A 96 -50.72 -10.60 -18.14
C ILE A 96 -50.46 -9.09 -18.21
N TYR A 97 -49.39 -8.68 -18.89
CA TYR A 97 -49.05 -7.26 -19.05
C TYR A 97 -50.12 -6.49 -19.85
N LEU A 98 -50.80 -7.14 -20.80
CA LEU A 98 -51.91 -6.55 -21.57
C LEU A 98 -53.15 -6.31 -20.69
N VAL A 99 -53.53 -7.28 -19.85
CA VAL A 99 -54.62 -7.13 -18.87
C VAL A 99 -54.29 -6.06 -17.82
N LEU A 100 -53.08 -6.09 -17.25
CA LEU A 100 -52.65 -5.08 -16.28
C LEU A 100 -52.60 -3.66 -16.88
N ALA A 101 -52.13 -3.52 -18.12
CA ALA A 101 -52.16 -2.24 -18.83
C ALA A 101 -53.59 -1.75 -19.10
N TYR A 102 -54.53 -2.64 -19.46
CA TYR A 102 -55.94 -2.26 -19.60
C TYR A 102 -56.53 -1.75 -18.28
N LEU A 103 -56.26 -2.46 -17.18
CA LEU A 103 -56.73 -2.06 -15.86
C LEU A 103 -56.13 -0.70 -15.44
N LEU A 104 -54.83 -0.48 -15.69
CA LEU A 104 -54.11 0.75 -15.34
C LEU A 104 -54.58 1.97 -16.16
N PHE A 105 -54.68 1.85 -17.49
CA PHE A 105 -55.00 3.01 -18.35
C PHE A 105 -56.50 3.31 -18.47
N PHE A 106 -57.38 2.30 -18.34
CA PHE A 106 -58.81 2.46 -18.66
C PHE A 106 -59.78 2.03 -17.55
N ARG A 107 -59.30 1.50 -16.42
CA ARG A 107 -60.16 1.09 -15.29
C ARG A 107 -59.73 1.62 -13.93
N LEU A 108 -58.57 2.27 -13.78
CA LEU A 108 -58.04 2.71 -12.49
C LEU A 108 -59.00 3.65 -11.73
N GLU A 109 -59.72 4.52 -12.45
CA GLU A 109 -60.73 5.42 -11.87
C GLU A 109 -61.97 4.67 -11.35
N GLU A 110 -62.45 3.66 -12.06
CA GLU A 110 -63.62 2.84 -11.66
C GLU A 110 -63.29 1.74 -10.64
N LEU A 111 -62.04 1.25 -10.65
CA LEU A 111 -61.55 0.16 -9.77
C LEU A 111 -60.93 0.72 -8.49
N THR A 112 -60.44 1.96 -8.52
CA THR A 112 -59.63 2.63 -7.49
C THR A 112 -58.26 1.98 -7.22
N VAL A 113 -57.32 2.78 -6.74
CA VAL A 113 -55.96 2.35 -6.38
C VAL A 113 -55.91 1.16 -5.39
N PRO A 114 -56.69 1.09 -4.29
CA PRO A 114 -56.59 -0.03 -3.33
C PRO A 114 -57.06 -1.38 -3.87
N GLU A 115 -57.98 -1.45 -4.83
CA GLU A 115 -58.34 -2.73 -5.49
C GLU A 115 -57.35 -3.07 -6.60
N PHE A 116 -56.92 -2.09 -7.41
CA PHE A 116 -55.87 -2.28 -8.40
C PHE A 116 -54.56 -2.81 -7.77
N ARG A 117 -54.20 -2.31 -6.58
CA ARG A 117 -53.10 -2.84 -5.75
C ARG A 117 -53.23 -4.34 -5.49
N GLN A 118 -54.43 -4.87 -5.25
CA GLN A 118 -54.64 -6.31 -5.02
C GLN A 118 -54.33 -7.13 -6.29
N PHE A 119 -54.69 -6.63 -7.47
CA PHE A 119 -54.32 -7.27 -8.74
C PHE A 119 -52.81 -7.24 -9.02
N LEU A 120 -52.09 -6.18 -8.67
CA LEU A 120 -50.61 -6.16 -8.74
C LEU A 120 -49.95 -7.16 -7.77
N ILE A 121 -50.57 -7.39 -6.61
CA ILE A 121 -49.98 -8.13 -5.48
C ILE A 121 -50.42 -9.61 -5.42
N CYS A 122 -51.41 -10.02 -6.22
CA CYS A 122 -52.02 -11.36 -6.25
C CYS A 122 -51.10 -12.56 -6.62
N GLY A 123 -49.79 -12.34 -6.78
CA GLY A 123 -48.82 -13.41 -7.04
C GLY A 123 -48.97 -14.11 -8.40
N TYR A 124 -49.53 -13.42 -9.41
CA TYR A 124 -49.63 -13.93 -10.77
C TYR A 124 -48.88 -13.02 -11.75
N GLY A 125 -47.81 -13.57 -12.35
CA GLY A 125 -46.76 -12.80 -13.03
C GLY A 125 -45.53 -12.61 -12.12
N ALA A 126 -44.35 -12.44 -12.71
CA ALA A 126 -43.11 -12.27 -11.93
C ALA A 126 -43.04 -10.88 -11.25
N PRO A 127 -42.84 -10.76 -9.91
CA PRO A 127 -42.79 -9.45 -9.24
C PRO A 127 -41.78 -8.44 -9.82
N PRO A 128 -40.56 -8.82 -10.26
CA PRO A 128 -39.66 -7.90 -10.95
C PRO A 128 -40.15 -7.41 -12.31
N ALA A 129 -40.98 -8.19 -13.01
CA ALA A 129 -41.61 -7.78 -14.26
C ALA A 129 -42.76 -6.79 -14.00
N ILE A 130 -43.56 -7.03 -12.96
CA ILE A 130 -44.65 -6.14 -12.53
C ILE A 130 -44.07 -4.80 -12.02
N ASN A 131 -42.97 -4.81 -11.25
CA ASN A 131 -42.29 -3.58 -10.85
C ASN A 131 -41.79 -2.79 -12.06
N ALA A 132 -41.11 -3.46 -13.01
CA ALA A 132 -40.63 -2.82 -14.23
C ALA A 132 -41.78 -2.27 -15.09
N LEU A 133 -42.93 -2.94 -15.14
CA LEU A 133 -44.13 -2.48 -15.85
C LEU A 133 -44.69 -1.19 -15.23
N MET A 134 -44.78 -1.13 -13.89
CA MET A 134 -45.27 0.06 -13.18
C MET A 134 -44.29 1.24 -13.30
N GLN A 135 -42.98 1.00 -13.15
CA GLN A 135 -41.95 2.03 -13.32
C GLN A 135 -41.92 2.57 -14.76
N TYR A 136 -42.10 1.71 -15.76
CA TYR A 136 -42.21 2.12 -17.17
C TYR A 136 -43.50 2.91 -17.45
N ALA A 137 -44.64 2.49 -16.88
CA ALA A 137 -45.92 3.17 -17.10
C ALA A 137 -45.99 4.56 -16.45
N LEU A 138 -45.44 4.73 -15.24
CA LEU A 138 -45.50 6.00 -14.50
C LEU A 138 -44.43 7.02 -14.95
N SER A 139 -43.50 6.61 -15.83
CA SER A 139 -42.45 7.47 -16.36
C SER A 139 -42.91 8.21 -17.63
N VAL A 140 -43.18 9.51 -17.48
CA VAL A 140 -43.56 10.41 -18.60
C VAL A 140 -42.51 10.34 -19.71
N GLU A 141 -41.23 10.50 -19.38
CA GLU A 141 -40.13 10.49 -20.37
C GLU A 141 -40.11 9.21 -21.22
N GLU A 142 -40.47 8.06 -20.65
CA GLU A 142 -40.46 6.80 -21.38
C GLU A 142 -41.75 6.59 -22.20
N LEU A 143 -42.91 7.01 -21.70
CA LEU A 143 -44.15 7.04 -22.49
C LEU A 143 -44.04 7.98 -23.68
N GLU A 144 -43.56 9.22 -23.47
CA GLU A 144 -43.41 10.21 -24.53
C GLU A 144 -42.43 9.78 -25.62
N LYS A 145 -41.30 9.21 -25.22
CA LYS A 145 -40.24 8.79 -26.14
C LYS A 145 -40.57 7.54 -26.95
N TRP A 146 -41.25 6.56 -26.35
CA TRP A 146 -41.44 5.23 -26.97
C TRP A 146 -42.85 4.94 -27.46
N VAL A 147 -43.87 5.66 -26.98
CA VAL A 147 -45.27 5.24 -27.12
C VAL A 147 -46.18 6.35 -27.64
N LYS A 148 -46.06 7.58 -27.12
CA LYS A 148 -46.88 8.75 -27.49
C LYS A 148 -46.95 8.98 -29.00
N VAL A 149 -45.81 9.06 -29.69
CA VAL A 149 -45.72 9.28 -31.14
C VAL A 149 -46.42 8.18 -31.95
N GLU A 150 -46.48 6.96 -31.43
CA GLU A 150 -47.16 5.83 -32.07
C GLU A 150 -48.65 5.77 -31.72
N TRP A 151 -49.05 6.12 -30.50
CA TRP A 151 -50.46 6.29 -30.11
C TRP A 151 -51.13 7.42 -30.90
N CYS A 152 -50.43 8.53 -31.14
CA CYS A 152 -50.91 9.66 -31.96
C CYS A 152 -51.12 9.31 -33.47
N LYS A 153 -50.83 8.07 -33.90
CA LYS A 153 -51.22 7.56 -35.23
C LYS A 153 -52.61 6.91 -35.25
N PHE A 154 -53.23 6.71 -34.08
CA PHE A 154 -54.51 6.02 -33.90
C PHE A 154 -55.52 6.81 -33.06
N TYR A 155 -55.06 7.83 -32.33
CA TYR A 155 -55.83 8.68 -31.42
C TYR A 155 -55.35 10.13 -31.56
N ASP A 156 -56.19 11.10 -31.23
CA ASP A 156 -55.83 12.52 -31.27
C ASP A 156 -54.80 12.88 -30.18
N VAL A 157 -53.95 13.87 -30.47
CA VAL A 157 -52.83 14.26 -29.59
C VAL A 157 -53.34 14.71 -28.22
N ASP A 158 -54.39 15.55 -28.19
CA ASP A 158 -55.01 16.03 -26.95
C ASP A 158 -55.54 14.88 -26.07
N TYR A 159 -56.11 13.84 -26.67
CA TYR A 159 -56.58 12.66 -25.94
C TYR A 159 -55.42 11.83 -25.37
N VAL A 160 -54.32 11.68 -26.12
CA VAL A 160 -53.13 10.96 -25.61
C VAL A 160 -52.45 11.74 -24.48
N GLU A 161 -52.33 13.06 -24.61
CA GLU A 161 -51.69 13.91 -23.59
C GLU A 161 -52.56 14.11 -22.35
N GLN A 162 -53.82 14.53 -22.51
CA GLN A 162 -54.69 14.97 -21.42
C GLN A 162 -55.48 13.80 -20.82
N ASP A 163 -56.15 12.99 -21.66
CA ASP A 163 -57.02 11.91 -21.18
C ASP A 163 -56.27 10.62 -20.75
N ILE A 164 -55.01 10.45 -21.16
CA ILE A 164 -54.21 9.25 -20.86
C ILE A 164 -52.97 9.57 -20.04
N ILE A 165 -52.02 10.37 -20.56
CA ILE A 165 -50.75 10.62 -19.86
C ILE A 165 -50.97 11.46 -18.59
N ALA A 166 -51.71 12.57 -18.68
CA ALA A 166 -51.96 13.43 -17.53
C ALA A 166 -52.81 12.75 -16.44
N LYS A 167 -53.85 11.98 -16.81
CA LYS A 167 -54.62 11.18 -15.84
C LYS A 167 -53.77 10.11 -15.14
N LEU A 168 -52.86 9.44 -15.85
CA LEU A 168 -51.95 8.50 -15.20
C LEU A 168 -50.96 9.22 -14.26
N GLN A 169 -50.56 10.46 -14.57
CA GLN A 169 -49.75 11.27 -13.63
C GLN A 169 -50.55 11.76 -12.41
N SER A 170 -51.85 12.07 -12.49
CA SER A 170 -52.63 12.45 -11.30
C SER A 170 -52.75 11.32 -10.28
N PHE A 171 -52.79 10.05 -10.71
CA PHE A 171 -52.76 8.90 -9.80
C PHE A 171 -51.35 8.48 -9.33
N LYS A 172 -50.29 9.17 -9.77
CA LYS A 172 -48.91 8.75 -9.49
C LYS A 172 -48.55 8.79 -8.01
N GLU A 173 -48.99 9.82 -7.28
CA GLU A 173 -48.70 9.96 -5.85
C GLU A 173 -49.41 8.86 -5.03
N GLU A 174 -50.68 8.56 -5.35
CA GLU A 174 -51.42 7.45 -4.75
C GLU A 174 -50.83 6.08 -5.09
N LEU A 175 -50.39 5.90 -6.35
CA LEU A 175 -49.75 4.67 -6.81
C LEU A 175 -48.35 4.47 -6.24
N GLN A 176 -47.62 5.53 -5.84
CA GLN A 176 -46.22 5.42 -5.37
C GLN A 176 -46.09 4.43 -4.20
N ALA A 177 -46.98 4.50 -3.20
CA ALA A 177 -46.98 3.55 -2.09
C ALA A 177 -47.22 2.09 -2.53
N THR A 178 -47.92 1.87 -3.65
CA THR A 178 -48.12 0.54 -4.25
C THR A 178 -46.89 0.08 -5.03
N VAL A 179 -46.19 1.02 -5.70
CA VAL A 179 -44.92 0.77 -6.41
C VAL A 179 -43.82 0.41 -5.41
N ASP A 180 -43.72 1.11 -4.29
CA ASP A 180 -42.72 0.84 -3.25
C ASP A 180 -42.91 -0.55 -2.63
N GLU A 181 -44.16 -0.99 -2.42
CA GLU A 181 -44.45 -2.35 -1.96
C GLU A 181 -44.11 -3.41 -3.03
N VAL A 182 -44.38 -3.13 -4.30
CA VAL A 182 -44.03 -4.01 -5.43
C VAL A 182 -42.50 -4.07 -5.64
N GLU A 183 -41.77 -2.96 -5.49
CA GLU A 183 -40.31 -2.93 -5.49
C GLU A 183 -39.73 -3.72 -4.31
N PHE A 184 -40.30 -3.57 -3.11
CA PHE A 184 -39.91 -4.36 -1.94
C PHE A 184 -40.09 -5.86 -2.17
N ARG A 185 -41.24 -6.27 -2.76
CA ARG A 185 -41.52 -7.67 -3.13
C ARG A 185 -40.63 -8.17 -4.27
N ALA A 186 -40.17 -7.30 -5.17
CA ALA A 186 -39.31 -7.65 -6.30
C ALA A 186 -37.81 -7.74 -5.94
N THR A 187 -37.33 -6.94 -4.98
CA THR A 187 -35.89 -6.75 -4.71
C THR A 187 -35.47 -7.06 -3.27
N GLY A 188 -36.40 -7.01 -2.31
CA GLY A 188 -36.10 -7.04 -0.88
C GLY A 188 -35.58 -5.71 -0.28
N THR A 189 -35.53 -4.63 -1.08
CA THR A 189 -35.01 -3.31 -0.68
C THR A 189 -35.71 -2.17 -1.43
N VAL A 190 -36.48 -1.32 -0.74
CA VAL A 190 -36.98 -0.07 -1.34
C VAL A 190 -35.84 0.93 -1.47
N LYS A 191 -35.67 1.53 -2.66
CA LYS A 191 -34.79 2.69 -2.86
C LYS A 191 -35.47 3.99 -2.40
N ALA A 192 -35.58 4.18 -1.08
CA ALA A 192 -36.00 5.46 -0.54
C ALA A 192 -35.03 6.58 -0.99
N ALA A 193 -35.54 7.61 -1.65
CA ALA A 193 -34.75 8.78 -2.06
C ALA A 193 -34.34 9.64 -0.85
N ASP A 194 -35.20 9.67 0.18
CA ASP A 194 -34.95 10.31 1.46
C ASP A 194 -34.65 9.30 2.57
N GLY A 195 -33.71 9.64 3.45
CA GLY A 195 -33.05 8.71 4.39
C GLY A 195 -33.86 8.20 5.59
N THR A 196 -35.20 8.20 5.53
CA THR A 196 -36.08 7.80 6.64
C THR A 196 -36.58 6.36 6.50
N GLY A 197 -35.72 5.39 6.83
CA GLY A 197 -36.08 3.97 6.84
C GLY A 197 -37.00 3.59 8.01
N LEU A 198 -38.20 3.08 7.70
CA LEU A 198 -39.17 2.51 8.66
C LEU A 198 -39.60 1.09 8.22
N PRO A 199 -40.24 0.28 9.10
CA PRO A 199 -39.71 -1.05 9.38
C PRO A 199 -40.28 -2.18 8.50
N GLY A 200 -39.40 -2.83 7.73
CA GLY A 200 -39.75 -3.97 6.86
C GLY A 200 -38.90 -5.23 7.01
N LYS A 201 -37.84 -5.22 7.82
CA LYS A 201 -37.10 -6.44 8.18
C LYS A 201 -37.47 -6.86 9.59
N SER A 202 -38.30 -7.92 9.69
CA SER A 202 -38.20 -8.78 10.86
C SER A 202 -36.78 -9.34 10.87
N GLU A 203 -36.03 -9.07 11.93
CA GLU A 203 -34.70 -9.63 12.10
C GLU A 203 -34.85 -11.15 12.22
N ARG A 204 -34.55 -11.86 11.12
CA ARG A 204 -34.19 -13.27 11.19
C ARG A 204 -33.00 -13.32 12.12
N LYS A 205 -33.24 -13.70 13.39
CA LYS A 205 -32.23 -13.73 14.45
C LYS A 205 -30.95 -14.31 13.85
N LEU A 206 -29.92 -13.47 13.75
CA LEU A 206 -28.64 -13.87 13.19
C LEU A 206 -28.22 -15.12 13.97
N THR A 207 -27.79 -16.17 13.29
CA THR A 207 -27.30 -17.38 13.96
C THR A 207 -26.05 -16.99 14.75
N GLU A 208 -26.24 -16.67 16.03
CA GLU A 208 -25.18 -16.37 16.97
C GLU A 208 -24.16 -17.51 16.88
N ILE A 209 -22.95 -17.17 16.43
CA ILE A 209 -21.85 -18.13 16.39
C ILE A 209 -21.46 -18.36 17.84
N LYS A 210 -22.18 -19.28 18.49
CA LYS A 210 -21.87 -19.76 19.83
C LYS A 210 -20.49 -20.40 19.72
N PRO A 211 -19.42 -19.77 20.26
CA PRO A 211 -18.07 -20.24 20.02
C PRO A 211 -17.97 -21.65 20.58
N PHE A 212 -17.43 -22.58 19.80
CA PHE A 212 -17.07 -23.88 20.34
C PHE A 212 -16.08 -23.64 21.48
N ASN A 213 -16.20 -24.39 22.58
CA ASN A 213 -15.36 -24.19 23.74
C ASN A 213 -13.90 -24.57 23.42
N LEU A 214 -13.12 -23.61 22.91
CA LEU A 214 -11.66 -23.68 23.00
C LEU A 214 -11.33 -23.79 24.49
N THR A 215 -10.85 -24.96 24.90
CA THR A 215 -10.26 -25.14 26.22
C THR A 215 -9.04 -24.25 26.32
N GLN A 216 -9.20 -23.07 26.92
CA GLN A 216 -8.07 -22.19 27.22
C GLN A 216 -7.06 -23.02 28.01
N PRO A 217 -5.78 -23.11 27.56
CA PRO A 217 -4.77 -23.83 28.32
C PRO A 217 -4.66 -23.15 29.67
N ARG A 218 -4.83 -23.92 30.76
CA ARG A 218 -4.82 -23.37 32.12
C ARG A 218 -3.58 -22.47 32.28
N PRO A 219 -3.73 -21.21 32.76
CA PRO A 219 -2.60 -20.32 32.89
C PRO A 219 -1.54 -21.01 33.76
N ARG A 220 -0.30 -21.02 33.28
CA ARG A 220 0.80 -21.61 34.04
C ARG A 220 1.00 -20.72 35.26
N LEU A 221 0.58 -21.22 36.43
CA LEU A 221 1.00 -20.68 37.70
C LEU A 221 2.52 -20.79 37.74
N ILE A 222 3.19 -19.67 37.49
CA ILE A 222 4.59 -19.49 37.87
C ILE A 222 4.59 -19.59 39.40
N PRO A 223 5.34 -20.52 40.02
CA PRO A 223 5.43 -20.58 41.47
C PRO A 223 5.85 -19.22 42.01
N GLU A 224 5.22 -18.75 43.09
CA GLU A 224 5.66 -17.52 43.74
C GLU A 224 7.11 -17.73 44.21
N PRO A 225 8.03 -16.79 43.92
CA PRO A 225 9.44 -16.98 44.23
C PRO A 225 9.63 -16.98 45.75
N ASP A 226 10.18 -18.08 46.28
CA ASP A 226 10.40 -18.27 47.71
C ASP A 226 11.04 -17.03 48.34
N VAL A 227 10.42 -16.51 49.40
CA VAL A 227 10.87 -15.27 50.06
C VAL A 227 12.14 -15.56 50.86
N ILE A 228 13.28 -15.54 50.18
CA ILE A 228 14.60 -15.76 50.79
C ILE A 228 14.80 -14.74 51.91
N SER A 229 14.73 -15.24 53.15
CA SER A 229 14.89 -14.46 54.37
C SER A 229 16.18 -13.63 54.33
N ARG A 230 16.03 -12.30 54.20
CA ARG A 230 17.14 -11.34 54.18
C ARG A 230 17.76 -11.08 55.57
N GLN A 231 17.67 -12.04 56.48
CA GLN A 231 18.39 -12.00 57.75
C GLN A 231 19.87 -12.31 57.50
N VAL A 232 20.66 -11.27 57.25
CA VAL A 232 22.13 -11.37 57.12
C VAL A 232 22.74 -11.64 58.49
N LYS A 233 22.64 -12.89 58.95
CA LYS A 233 23.55 -13.42 59.98
C LYS A 233 24.93 -13.53 59.35
N ALA A 234 25.81 -12.60 59.69
CA ALA A 234 27.19 -12.64 59.24
C ALA A 234 27.93 -13.80 59.92
N GLN A 235 28.01 -14.95 59.24
CA GLN A 235 29.21 -15.77 59.32
C GLN A 235 30.41 -14.84 59.01
N PRO A 236 31.42 -14.74 59.88
CA PRO A 236 32.58 -13.90 59.72
C PRO A 236 33.57 -14.56 58.75
N VAL A 237 34.72 -15.04 59.25
CA VAL A 237 35.85 -15.40 58.41
C VAL A 237 36.39 -16.77 58.84
N PRO A 238 36.07 -17.84 58.08
CA PRO A 238 36.60 -19.17 58.35
C PRO A 238 38.13 -19.14 58.45
N THR A 239 38.67 -19.70 59.53
CA THR A 239 40.10 -19.63 59.89
C THR A 239 41.04 -20.35 58.90
N SER A 240 40.50 -20.91 57.82
CA SER A 240 41.22 -21.50 56.69
C SER A 240 41.75 -20.47 55.68
N ILE A 241 41.21 -19.24 55.62
CA ILE A 241 41.61 -18.23 54.60
C ILE A 241 43.11 -17.91 54.64
N HIS A 242 43.73 -17.94 55.83
CA HIS A 242 45.17 -17.66 56.00
C HIS A 242 46.07 -18.92 55.97
N LYS A 243 45.53 -20.11 55.67
CA LYS A 243 46.30 -21.38 55.71
C LYS A 243 46.75 -21.91 54.34
N ASN A 244 46.14 -21.46 53.23
CA ASN A 244 46.53 -21.85 51.88
C ASN A 244 46.97 -20.63 51.06
N SER A 245 48.17 -20.71 50.47
CA SER A 245 48.65 -19.72 49.52
C SER A 245 47.91 -19.81 48.18
N LEU A 246 47.85 -18.68 47.45
CA LEU A 246 47.12 -18.55 46.19
C LEU A 246 47.51 -19.64 45.17
N GLY A 247 48.81 -19.94 45.04
CA GLY A 247 49.31 -21.04 44.19
C GLY A 247 48.76 -22.42 44.56
N LYS A 248 48.63 -22.76 45.85
CA LYS A 248 48.01 -24.04 46.27
C LYS A 248 46.52 -24.09 45.92
N VAL A 249 45.82 -22.96 45.97
CA VAL A 249 44.42 -22.85 45.52
C VAL A 249 44.31 -23.01 44.01
N GLU A 250 45.25 -22.45 43.23
CA GLU A 250 45.30 -22.64 41.78
C GLU A 250 45.65 -24.06 41.36
N GLU A 251 46.61 -24.72 42.02
CA GLU A 251 46.92 -26.13 41.81
C GLU A 251 45.71 -27.02 42.10
N GLN A 252 45.01 -26.77 43.21
CA GLN A 252 43.78 -27.50 43.55
C GLN A 252 42.65 -27.24 42.55
N LYS A 253 42.51 -26.00 42.05
CA LYS A 253 41.57 -25.68 40.96
C LYS A 253 41.94 -26.40 39.66
N LYS A 254 43.22 -26.40 39.26
CA LYS A 254 43.72 -27.09 38.06
C LYS A 254 43.51 -28.61 38.15
N LYS A 255 43.83 -29.24 39.29
CA LYS A 255 43.58 -30.67 39.52
C LYS A 255 42.09 -31.02 39.47
N LYS A 256 41.24 -30.26 40.18
CA LYS A 256 39.78 -30.45 40.11
C LYS A 256 39.25 -30.29 38.68
N LEU A 257 39.67 -29.26 37.96
CA LEU A 257 39.29 -29.04 36.56
C LEU A 257 39.74 -30.19 35.64
N GLN A 258 40.91 -30.78 35.88
CA GLN A 258 41.41 -31.94 35.13
C GLN A 258 40.63 -33.22 35.47
N GLU A 259 40.40 -33.51 36.75
CA GLU A 259 39.57 -34.64 37.20
C GLU A 259 38.12 -34.52 36.69
N GLU A 260 37.57 -33.32 36.69
CA GLU A 260 36.21 -33.03 36.20
C GLU A 260 36.14 -33.12 34.68
N LYS A 261 37.13 -32.61 33.94
CA LYS A 261 37.25 -32.86 32.49
C LYS A 261 37.34 -34.35 32.17
N VAL A 262 38.16 -35.13 32.87
CA VAL A 262 38.25 -36.59 32.65
C VAL A 262 36.91 -37.28 32.95
N LYS A 263 36.20 -36.88 34.02
CA LYS A 263 34.86 -37.37 34.37
C LYS A 263 33.75 -36.90 33.41
N VAL A 264 33.97 -35.86 32.61
CA VAL A 264 33.05 -35.41 31.55
C VAL A 264 33.36 -36.11 30.23
N MET A 265 34.63 -36.21 29.84
CA MET A 265 35.05 -37.00 28.66
C MET A 265 34.57 -38.46 28.80
N ALA A 266 34.80 -39.10 29.96
CA ALA A 266 34.36 -40.48 30.24
C ALA A 266 32.85 -40.64 30.48
N LYS A 267 32.03 -39.62 30.18
CA LYS A 267 30.55 -39.69 30.15
C LYS A 267 29.96 -39.56 28.75
N TYR A 268 30.78 -39.20 27.76
CA TYR A 268 30.35 -38.91 26.39
C TYR A 268 31.39 -39.46 25.41
N ASP A 269 31.21 -40.71 24.97
CA ASP A 269 31.99 -41.24 23.85
C ASP A 269 31.66 -40.46 22.57
N GLU A 270 32.63 -40.33 21.67
CA GLU A 270 32.50 -39.55 20.41
C GLU A 270 31.43 -40.12 19.43
N ALA A 271 30.86 -41.29 19.74
CA ALA A 271 29.72 -41.88 19.03
C ALA A 271 28.37 -41.26 19.43
N ASP A 272 28.21 -40.77 20.67
CA ASP A 272 26.94 -40.26 21.22
C ASP A 272 26.74 -38.75 20.96
N HIS A 273 27.21 -38.26 19.82
CA HIS A 273 26.97 -36.89 19.38
C HIS A 273 25.53 -36.71 18.86
N PHE A 274 24.71 -35.99 19.64
CA PHE A 274 23.31 -35.70 19.33
C PHE A 274 23.17 -34.77 18.11
N ASN A 275 23.04 -35.37 16.93
CA ASN A 275 22.78 -34.67 15.68
C ASN A 275 21.33 -34.12 15.66
N LEU A 276 21.21 -32.80 15.81
CA LEU A 276 19.95 -32.07 15.63
C LEU A 276 19.48 -32.13 14.17
N GLU A 277 18.22 -32.51 13.93
CA GLU A 277 17.59 -32.51 12.59
C GLU A 277 17.67 -31.15 11.86
N THR A 278 17.85 -30.06 12.60
CA THR A 278 18.06 -28.72 12.02
C THR A 278 19.32 -28.63 11.15
N ALA A 279 20.32 -29.49 11.36
CA ALA A 279 21.51 -29.58 10.51
C ALA A 279 21.23 -30.18 9.12
N HIS A 280 20.09 -30.85 8.93
CA HIS A 280 19.64 -31.38 7.62
C HIS A 280 18.59 -30.50 6.93
N ARG A 281 18.24 -29.34 7.49
CA ARG A 281 17.40 -28.36 6.78
C ARG A 281 18.23 -27.70 5.69
N ARG A 282 17.80 -27.87 4.44
CA ARG A 282 18.17 -26.97 3.33
C ARG A 282 17.82 -25.53 3.70
N ASP A 283 18.50 -24.58 3.09
CA ASP A 283 18.45 -23.16 3.47
C ASP A 283 17.02 -22.65 3.62
N HIS A 284 16.74 -22.07 4.79
CA HIS A 284 15.36 -21.80 5.25
C HIS A 284 14.62 -20.84 4.32
N GLU A 285 15.36 -19.90 3.71
CA GLU A 285 14.86 -18.99 2.67
C GLU A 285 14.47 -19.72 1.39
N ALA A 286 15.25 -20.70 0.91
CA ALA A 286 14.94 -21.42 -0.33
C ALA A 286 13.64 -22.23 -0.22
N ALA A 287 13.45 -22.92 0.92
CA ALA A 287 12.21 -23.64 1.22
C ALA A 287 11.00 -22.68 1.38
N PHE A 288 11.22 -21.50 1.95
CA PHE A 288 10.18 -20.48 2.08
C PHE A 288 9.79 -19.87 0.71
N ASP A 289 10.76 -19.64 -0.16
CA ASP A 289 10.55 -19.13 -1.52
C ASP A 289 9.88 -20.17 -2.43
N GLU A 290 10.18 -21.46 -2.28
CA GLU A 290 9.45 -22.55 -2.95
C GLU A 290 7.99 -22.61 -2.48
N LEU A 291 7.74 -22.57 -1.17
CA LEU A 291 6.39 -22.54 -0.60
C LEU A 291 5.61 -21.29 -1.03
N LYS A 292 6.27 -20.13 -1.07
CA LYS A 292 5.69 -18.88 -1.56
C LYS A 292 5.31 -18.96 -3.04
N LYS A 293 6.19 -19.49 -3.90
CA LYS A 293 5.88 -19.73 -5.33
C LYS A 293 4.72 -20.69 -5.51
N GLN A 294 4.60 -21.74 -4.68
CA GLN A 294 3.47 -22.64 -4.68
C GLN A 294 2.16 -21.90 -4.35
N VAL A 295 2.10 -21.20 -3.21
CA VAL A 295 0.90 -20.43 -2.78
C VAL A 295 0.53 -19.31 -3.76
N GLU A 296 1.52 -18.64 -4.37
CA GLU A 296 1.29 -17.66 -5.43
C GLU A 296 0.74 -18.32 -6.70
N SER A 297 1.23 -19.51 -7.08
CA SER A 297 0.72 -20.26 -8.23
C SER A 297 -0.70 -20.81 -8.01
N GLU A 298 -1.03 -21.25 -6.79
CA GLU A 298 -2.38 -21.70 -6.41
C GLU A 298 -3.37 -20.54 -6.48
N ARG A 299 -3.04 -19.40 -5.88
CA ARG A 299 -3.86 -18.17 -5.97
C ARG A 299 -4.04 -17.67 -7.41
N MET A 300 -2.97 -17.74 -8.22
CA MET A 300 -3.07 -17.40 -9.65
C MET A 300 -3.94 -18.39 -10.42
N ALA A 301 -3.94 -19.68 -10.07
CA ALA A 301 -4.84 -20.68 -10.65
C ALA A 301 -6.31 -20.47 -10.22
N GLU A 302 -6.57 -20.14 -8.95
CA GLU A 302 -7.91 -19.76 -8.46
C GLU A 302 -8.45 -18.51 -9.16
N CYS A 303 -7.59 -17.51 -9.39
CA CYS A 303 -7.95 -16.27 -10.09
C CYS A 303 -8.04 -16.44 -11.62
N THR A 304 -7.41 -17.47 -12.20
CA THR A 304 -7.44 -17.74 -13.64
C THR A 304 -8.59 -18.69 -13.98
N PHE A 305 -9.78 -18.13 -14.21
CA PHE A 305 -10.94 -18.90 -14.64
C PHE A 305 -10.69 -19.59 -16.00
N VAL A 306 -10.29 -20.85 -15.97
CA VAL A 306 -10.29 -21.75 -17.13
C VAL A 306 -11.67 -22.40 -17.22
N PRO A 307 -12.52 -22.02 -18.19
CA PRO A 307 -13.82 -22.67 -18.35
C PRO A 307 -13.62 -24.15 -18.65
N LYS A 308 -14.39 -25.01 -17.97
CA LYS A 308 -14.41 -26.46 -18.23
C LYS A 308 -14.98 -26.71 -19.63
N THR A 309 -14.09 -26.80 -20.62
CA THR A 309 -14.44 -27.12 -22.00
C THR A 309 -15.15 -28.47 -22.06
N ALA A 310 -16.12 -28.59 -22.96
CA ALA A 310 -16.88 -29.84 -23.10
C ALA A 310 -15.91 -30.99 -23.41
N LYS A 311 -16.01 -32.08 -22.62
CA LYS A 311 -15.26 -33.31 -22.91
C LYS A 311 -15.55 -33.71 -24.35
N LYS A 312 -14.50 -33.87 -25.17
CA LYS A 312 -14.65 -34.32 -26.56
C LYS A 312 -15.44 -35.63 -26.56
N VAL A 313 -16.58 -35.63 -27.23
CA VAL A 313 -17.41 -36.84 -27.37
C VAL A 313 -16.56 -37.88 -28.11
N VAL A 314 -16.32 -39.01 -27.47
CA VAL A 314 -15.67 -40.15 -28.10
C VAL A 314 -16.62 -40.68 -29.16
N ALA A 315 -16.19 -40.71 -30.42
CA ALA A 315 -16.98 -41.27 -31.50
C ALA A 315 -17.19 -42.76 -31.26
N THR A 316 -18.45 -43.19 -31.16
CA THR A 316 -18.81 -44.61 -31.17
C THR A 316 -18.45 -45.21 -32.52
N SER A 317 -17.74 -46.33 -32.54
CA SER A 317 -17.16 -46.95 -33.73
C SER A 317 -18.15 -47.71 -34.63
N GLU A 318 -19.43 -47.73 -34.27
CA GLU A 318 -20.48 -48.49 -34.95
C GLU A 318 -21.52 -47.55 -35.56
N ASP A 319 -21.73 -47.67 -36.87
CA ASP A 319 -22.80 -46.97 -37.59
C ASP A 319 -24.18 -47.51 -37.17
N ALA A 320 -24.83 -46.85 -36.23
CA ALA A 320 -26.14 -47.24 -35.72
C ALA A 320 -27.18 -47.32 -36.85
N THR A 321 -27.83 -48.48 -37.00
CA THR A 321 -28.78 -48.79 -38.07
C THR A 321 -30.16 -48.13 -37.83
N VAL A 322 -30.21 -46.80 -38.01
CA VAL A 322 -31.42 -45.98 -37.80
C VAL A 322 -32.51 -46.34 -38.82
N ARG A 323 -33.46 -47.18 -38.41
CA ARG A 323 -34.69 -47.46 -39.17
C ARG A 323 -35.50 -46.17 -39.36
N HIS A 324 -35.63 -45.70 -40.59
CA HIS A 324 -36.43 -44.50 -40.91
C HIS A 324 -37.93 -44.81 -40.92
N ASN A 325 -38.71 -43.96 -40.25
CA ASN A 325 -40.16 -43.94 -40.36
C ASN A 325 -40.59 -43.14 -41.59
N ALA A 326 -41.76 -43.46 -42.17
CA ALA A 326 -42.30 -42.79 -43.36
C ALA A 326 -42.34 -41.24 -43.22
N ALA A 327 -42.78 -40.74 -42.06
CA ALA A 327 -42.81 -39.31 -41.78
C ALA A 327 -41.42 -38.65 -41.66
N SER A 328 -40.33 -39.42 -41.50
CA SER A 328 -38.97 -38.90 -41.59
C SER A 328 -38.51 -38.82 -43.04
N VAL A 329 -38.74 -39.88 -43.84
CA VAL A 329 -38.47 -39.90 -45.29
C VAL A 329 -39.15 -38.72 -46.00
N LEU A 330 -40.45 -38.51 -45.76
CA LEU A 330 -41.21 -37.43 -46.41
C LEU A 330 -40.79 -36.02 -45.97
N ARG A 331 -40.33 -35.83 -44.72
CA ARG A 331 -39.81 -34.52 -44.25
C ARG A 331 -38.43 -34.22 -44.83
N GLU A 332 -37.60 -35.23 -45.02
CA GLU A 332 -36.27 -35.09 -45.60
C GLU A 332 -36.35 -34.86 -47.13
N ASP A 333 -37.24 -35.57 -47.82
CA ASP A 333 -37.58 -35.34 -49.24
C ASP A 333 -38.06 -33.89 -49.48
N ALA A 334 -38.99 -33.40 -48.64
CA ALA A 334 -39.45 -32.01 -48.70
C ALA A 334 -38.32 -31.00 -48.46
N LEU A 335 -37.36 -31.30 -47.56
CA LEU A 335 -36.20 -30.46 -47.29
C LEU A 335 -35.20 -30.45 -48.47
N VAL A 336 -34.94 -31.60 -49.09
CA VAL A 336 -34.09 -31.71 -50.28
C VAL A 336 -34.73 -30.96 -51.46
N LYS A 337 -36.04 -31.12 -51.69
CA LYS A 337 -36.79 -30.33 -52.68
C LYS A 337 -36.75 -28.82 -52.40
N GLN A 338 -36.79 -28.40 -51.13
CA GLN A 338 -36.62 -26.98 -50.77
C GLN A 338 -35.21 -26.46 -51.03
N LYS A 339 -34.16 -27.29 -50.89
CA LYS A 339 -32.78 -26.93 -51.29
C LYS A 339 -32.68 -26.81 -52.81
N GLN A 340 -33.12 -27.81 -53.55
CA GLN A 340 -33.15 -27.81 -55.01
C GLN A 340 -33.92 -26.61 -55.57
N ALA A 341 -35.05 -26.23 -54.97
CA ALA A 341 -35.80 -25.04 -55.36
C ALA A 341 -35.04 -23.72 -55.11
N LYS A 342 -34.20 -23.64 -54.05
CA LYS A 342 -33.33 -22.48 -53.78
C LYS A 342 -32.13 -22.43 -54.73
N GLU A 343 -31.52 -23.59 -55.01
CA GLU A 343 -30.43 -23.74 -55.97
C GLU A 343 -30.92 -23.37 -57.38
N TYR A 344 -32.10 -23.85 -57.78
CA TYR A 344 -32.79 -23.44 -59.02
C TYR A 344 -33.11 -21.94 -59.05
N GLN A 345 -33.58 -21.35 -57.94
CA GLN A 345 -33.80 -19.88 -57.87
C GLN A 345 -32.49 -19.07 -57.96
N ALA A 346 -31.37 -19.60 -57.47
CA ALA A 346 -30.06 -18.97 -57.61
C ALA A 346 -29.56 -19.05 -59.07
N LEU A 347 -29.64 -20.24 -59.68
CA LEU A 347 -29.32 -20.45 -61.10
C LEU A 347 -30.18 -19.56 -62.00
N LYS A 348 -31.51 -19.52 -61.77
CA LYS A 348 -32.43 -18.66 -62.52
C LYS A 348 -32.10 -17.17 -62.38
N ARG A 349 -31.60 -16.71 -61.22
CA ARG A 349 -31.08 -15.33 -61.09
C ARG A 349 -29.79 -15.13 -61.86
N TYR A 350 -28.88 -16.10 -61.89
CA TYR A 350 -27.69 -16.01 -62.75
C TYR A 350 -28.06 -16.03 -64.25
N GLU A 351 -29.15 -16.69 -64.64
CA GLU A 351 -29.72 -16.64 -66.00
C GLU A 351 -30.44 -15.31 -66.30
N GLU A 352 -31.04 -14.66 -65.31
CA GLU A 352 -31.75 -13.37 -65.45
C GLU A 352 -30.80 -12.16 -65.41
N ASP A 353 -29.84 -12.16 -64.47
CA ASP A 353 -28.89 -11.06 -64.24
C ASP A 353 -27.60 -11.19 -65.09
N LEU A 354 -27.35 -12.36 -65.71
CA LEU A 354 -26.10 -12.76 -66.37
C LEU A 354 -24.83 -12.64 -65.48
N HIS A 355 -24.99 -12.50 -64.15
CA HIS A 355 -23.91 -12.17 -63.23
C HIS A 355 -23.86 -13.07 -61.99
N ASP A 356 -22.71 -13.71 -61.78
CA ASP A 356 -22.44 -14.58 -60.62
C ASP A 356 -22.13 -13.77 -59.35
N SER A 357 -23.19 -13.41 -58.63
CA SER A 357 -23.06 -12.71 -57.34
C SER A 357 -22.33 -13.50 -56.25
N SER A 358 -22.09 -14.81 -56.39
CA SER A 358 -21.31 -15.59 -55.40
C SER A 358 -19.83 -15.16 -55.35
N GLN A 359 -19.29 -14.65 -56.46
CA GLN A 359 -17.93 -14.10 -56.51
C GLN A 359 -17.81 -12.82 -55.68
N PHE A 360 -18.85 -11.98 -55.67
CA PHE A 360 -18.90 -10.80 -54.78
C PHE A 360 -18.98 -11.20 -53.30
N TYR A 361 -19.85 -12.15 -52.93
CA TYR A 361 -19.95 -12.59 -51.54
C TYR A 361 -18.66 -13.27 -51.03
N THR A 362 -18.07 -14.17 -51.82
CA THR A 362 -16.80 -14.81 -51.44
C THR A 362 -15.60 -13.86 -51.46
N TRP A 363 -15.63 -12.77 -52.23
CA TRP A 363 -14.70 -11.66 -52.08
C TRP A 363 -14.94 -10.89 -50.78
N GLN A 364 -16.20 -10.57 -50.46
CA GLN A 364 -16.58 -9.82 -49.26
C GLN A 364 -16.22 -10.59 -47.97
N GLU A 365 -16.40 -11.90 -47.95
CA GLU A 365 -15.97 -12.77 -46.84
C GLU A 365 -14.45 -12.76 -46.70
N LYS A 366 -13.69 -12.93 -47.79
CA LYS A 366 -12.22 -12.85 -47.77
C LYS A 366 -11.69 -11.47 -47.35
N MET A 367 -12.42 -10.38 -47.62
CA MET A 367 -12.06 -9.05 -47.12
C MET A 367 -12.32 -8.96 -45.61
N LYS A 368 -13.49 -9.39 -45.12
CA LYS A 368 -13.78 -9.44 -43.67
C LYS A 368 -12.79 -10.31 -42.89
N GLU A 369 -12.35 -11.44 -43.46
CA GLU A 369 -11.31 -12.30 -42.86
C GLU A 369 -9.94 -11.60 -42.82
N LYS A 370 -9.58 -10.83 -43.85
CA LYS A 370 -8.38 -9.98 -43.84
C LYS A 370 -8.48 -8.87 -42.81
N ASP A 371 -9.54 -8.08 -42.83
CA ASP A 371 -9.79 -7.01 -41.86
C ASP A 371 -9.68 -7.53 -40.43
N HIS A 372 -10.36 -8.65 -40.14
CA HIS A 372 -10.34 -9.30 -38.83
C HIS A 372 -8.96 -9.85 -38.44
N THR A 373 -8.22 -10.46 -39.36
CA THR A 373 -6.85 -10.92 -39.08
C THR A 373 -5.89 -9.74 -38.87
N GLU A 374 -6.00 -8.66 -39.65
CA GLU A 374 -5.23 -7.43 -39.44
C GLU A 374 -5.57 -6.74 -38.12
N GLU A 375 -6.83 -6.80 -37.66
CA GLU A 375 -7.22 -6.37 -36.31
C GLU A 375 -6.62 -7.27 -35.23
N GLU A 376 -6.67 -8.60 -35.37
CA GLU A 376 -6.01 -9.52 -34.44
C GLU A 376 -4.51 -9.22 -34.34
N MET A 377 -3.84 -8.94 -35.47
CA MET A 377 -2.41 -8.64 -35.48
C MET A 377 -2.11 -7.28 -34.85
N ARG A 378 -2.89 -6.22 -35.14
CA ARG A 378 -2.77 -4.91 -34.49
C ARG A 378 -2.98 -4.97 -32.97
N VAL A 379 -3.96 -5.75 -32.51
CA VAL A 379 -4.21 -5.97 -31.07
C VAL A 379 -3.05 -6.74 -30.43
N ARG A 380 -2.54 -7.81 -31.07
CA ARG A 380 -1.37 -8.57 -30.58
C ARG A 380 -0.10 -7.72 -30.52
N GLN A 381 0.16 -6.89 -31.53
CA GLN A 381 1.27 -5.94 -31.55
C GLN A 381 1.15 -4.96 -30.37
N ARG A 382 -0.01 -4.34 -30.16
CA ARG A 382 -0.26 -3.44 -29.02
C ARG A 382 -0.05 -4.13 -27.66
N ILE A 383 -0.42 -5.40 -27.53
CA ILE A 383 -0.17 -6.19 -26.30
C ILE A 383 1.33 -6.40 -26.06
N LEU A 384 2.10 -6.75 -27.11
CA LEU A 384 3.56 -6.89 -27.02
C LEU A 384 4.25 -5.55 -26.73
N GLU A 385 3.79 -4.44 -27.33
CA GLU A 385 4.28 -3.09 -27.05
C GLU A 385 3.98 -2.65 -25.60
N MET A 386 2.81 -3.01 -25.07
CA MET A 386 2.43 -2.77 -23.67
C MET A 386 3.27 -3.61 -22.69
N GLN A 387 3.61 -4.85 -23.04
CA GLN A 387 4.52 -5.69 -22.27
C GLN A 387 5.95 -5.11 -22.29
N LEU A 388 6.46 -4.74 -23.47
CA LEU A 388 7.76 -4.10 -23.64
C LEU A 388 7.84 -2.74 -22.90
N SER A 389 6.78 -1.93 -22.91
CA SER A 389 6.78 -0.65 -22.19
C SER A 389 6.83 -0.84 -20.67
N ARG A 390 6.13 -1.86 -20.14
CA ARG A 390 6.24 -2.28 -18.73
C ARG A 390 7.65 -2.75 -18.40
N GLU A 391 8.27 -3.60 -19.21
CA GLU A 391 9.65 -4.06 -18.98
C GLU A 391 10.67 -2.91 -19.03
N VAL A 392 10.56 -2.03 -20.02
CA VAL A 392 11.43 -0.84 -20.15
C VAL A 392 11.27 0.11 -18.95
N ALA A 393 10.07 0.20 -18.37
CA ALA A 393 9.80 0.97 -17.15
C ALA A 393 10.38 0.30 -15.90
N MET A 394 10.26 -1.02 -15.74
CA MET A 394 10.90 -1.77 -14.64
C MET A 394 12.43 -1.66 -14.72
N ASP A 395 13.01 -1.88 -15.90
CA ASP A 395 14.45 -1.65 -16.16
C ASP A 395 14.86 -0.18 -15.88
N ALA A 396 13.96 0.79 -16.05
CA ALA A 396 14.28 2.21 -15.81
C ALA A 396 14.27 2.54 -14.32
N TYR A 397 13.31 1.98 -13.57
CA TYR A 397 13.28 2.03 -12.12
C TYR A 397 14.53 1.36 -11.53
N GLU A 398 14.90 0.16 -11.99
CA GLU A 398 16.12 -0.52 -11.54
C GLU A 398 17.38 0.30 -11.82
N SER A 399 17.59 0.80 -13.05
CA SER A 399 18.74 1.66 -13.35
C SER A 399 18.73 2.96 -12.52
N ALA A 400 17.57 3.53 -12.19
CA ALA A 400 17.48 4.69 -11.30
C ALA A 400 17.88 4.35 -9.85
N VAL A 401 17.48 3.17 -9.34
CA VAL A 401 17.92 2.67 -8.03
C VAL A 401 19.43 2.40 -8.03
N ARG A 402 19.98 1.77 -9.08
CA ARG A 402 21.43 1.54 -9.22
C ARG A 402 22.22 2.84 -9.28
N LYS A 403 21.79 3.82 -10.08
CA LYS A 403 22.44 5.16 -10.14
C LYS A 403 22.42 5.87 -8.78
N LYS A 404 21.33 5.75 -8.00
CA LYS A 404 21.29 6.22 -6.60
C LYS A 404 22.24 5.45 -5.67
N HIS A 405 22.33 4.14 -5.81
CA HIS A 405 23.25 3.31 -5.03
C HIS A 405 24.71 3.71 -5.25
N ILE A 406 25.11 3.88 -6.52
CA ILE A 406 26.45 4.32 -6.92
C ILE A 406 26.80 5.69 -6.33
N LEU A 407 25.84 6.64 -6.33
CA LEU A 407 26.02 7.95 -5.70
C LEU A 407 26.15 7.84 -4.17
N ALA A 408 25.34 7.00 -3.52
CA ALA A 408 25.38 6.78 -2.09
C ALA A 408 26.64 6.02 -1.63
N GLU A 409 27.19 5.13 -2.47
CA GLU A 409 28.49 4.48 -2.28
C GLU A 409 29.61 5.52 -2.34
N HIS A 410 29.65 6.36 -3.39
CA HIS A 410 30.61 7.46 -3.52
C HIS A 410 30.54 8.46 -2.35
N GLN A 411 29.34 8.84 -1.91
CA GLN A 411 29.15 9.71 -0.74
C GLN A 411 29.61 9.06 0.57
N ARG A 412 29.50 7.73 0.71
CA ARG A 412 30.06 6.99 1.86
C ARG A 412 31.58 6.93 1.79
N GLU A 413 32.16 6.74 0.61
CA GLU A 413 33.61 6.77 0.40
C GLU A 413 34.18 8.17 0.76
N GLU A 414 33.54 9.26 0.33
CA GLU A 414 33.93 10.63 0.71
C GLU A 414 33.80 10.87 2.23
N LEU A 415 32.68 10.48 2.85
CA LEU A 415 32.49 10.61 4.31
C LEU A 415 33.45 9.73 5.13
N GLN A 416 33.82 8.54 4.64
CA GLN A 416 34.81 7.69 5.29
C GLN A 416 36.20 8.33 5.24
N LEU A 417 36.59 8.93 4.13
CA LEU A 417 37.85 9.67 4.02
C LEU A 417 37.87 10.91 4.94
N GLU A 418 36.75 11.64 5.09
CA GLU A 418 36.65 12.73 6.06
C GLU A 418 36.78 12.25 7.52
N LEU A 419 36.15 11.12 7.87
CA LEU A 419 36.25 10.53 9.21
C LEU A 419 37.66 10.01 9.50
N ASP A 420 38.27 9.28 8.56
CA ASP A 420 39.66 8.81 8.66
C ASP A 420 40.65 9.95 8.86
N MET A 421 40.41 11.12 8.26
CA MET A 421 41.22 12.32 8.47
C MET A 421 40.96 12.95 9.85
N GLN A 422 39.69 13.04 10.29
CA GLN A 422 39.38 13.52 11.64
C GLN A 422 39.96 12.63 12.74
N ASP A 423 39.90 11.30 12.59
CA ASP A 423 40.43 10.37 13.58
C ASP A 423 41.96 10.39 13.63
N LYS A 424 42.67 10.56 12.50
CA LYS A 424 44.11 10.85 12.50
C LYS A 424 44.44 12.15 13.25
N MET A 425 43.69 13.23 13.02
CA MET A 425 43.88 14.48 13.77
C MET A 425 43.64 14.30 15.27
N ARG A 426 42.62 13.52 15.66
CA ARG A 426 42.37 13.14 17.06
C ARG A 426 43.50 12.28 17.63
N GLU A 427 44.10 11.37 16.86
CA GLU A 427 45.25 10.58 17.29
C GLU A 427 46.49 11.44 17.53
N TYR A 428 46.77 12.44 16.67
CA TYR A 428 47.82 13.44 16.90
C TYR A 428 47.56 14.26 18.17
N GLU A 429 46.38 14.86 18.31
CA GLU A 429 45.98 15.59 19.53
C GLU A 429 46.09 14.72 20.79
N MET A 430 45.68 13.45 20.71
CA MET A 430 45.78 12.51 21.82
C MET A 430 47.22 12.05 22.08
N GLY A 431 48.12 12.15 21.11
CA GLY A 431 49.56 11.99 21.29
C GLY A 431 50.15 13.11 22.15
N GLU A 432 49.91 14.36 21.77
CA GLU A 432 50.34 15.54 22.54
C GLU A 432 49.77 15.53 23.96
N LYS A 433 48.47 15.24 24.10
CA LYS A 433 47.80 15.15 25.41
C LYS A 433 48.31 13.99 26.26
N LYS A 434 48.79 12.89 25.66
CA LYS A 434 49.46 11.79 26.40
C LYS A 434 50.82 12.24 26.95
N GLN A 435 51.63 12.95 26.15
CA GLN A 435 52.92 13.48 26.57
C GLN A 435 52.78 14.42 27.78
N LEU A 436 51.86 15.40 27.69
CA LEU A 436 51.54 16.31 28.80
C LEU A 436 51.01 15.58 30.06
N VAL A 437 50.29 14.46 29.87
CA VAL A 437 49.81 13.59 30.95
C VAL A 437 50.93 12.71 31.54
N GLU A 438 52.00 12.43 30.80
CA GLU A 438 53.18 11.72 31.31
C GLU A 438 54.10 12.65 32.10
N GLU A 439 54.37 13.86 31.60
CA GLU A 439 55.05 14.92 32.36
C GLU A 439 54.37 15.17 33.72
N THR A 440 53.04 15.35 33.72
CA THR A 440 52.27 15.57 34.96
C THR A 440 52.01 14.30 35.79
N LYS A 441 52.31 13.10 35.28
CA LYS A 441 52.42 11.88 36.10
C LYS A 441 53.76 11.83 36.83
N GLU A 442 54.87 12.13 36.16
CA GLU A 442 56.19 12.10 36.79
C GLU A 442 56.27 13.02 38.01
N ASP A 443 55.72 14.23 37.90
CA ASP A 443 55.58 15.16 39.04
C ASP A 443 54.71 14.60 40.18
N ARG A 444 53.69 13.79 39.86
CA ARG A 444 52.79 13.14 40.85
C ARG A 444 53.38 11.89 41.49
N GLU A 445 54.21 11.11 40.78
CA GLU A 445 54.85 9.93 41.37
C GLU A 445 55.89 10.34 42.42
N ARG A 446 56.61 11.45 42.20
CA ARG A 446 57.48 12.09 43.19
C ARG A 446 56.74 12.45 44.49
N ALA A 447 55.46 12.82 44.41
CA ALA A 447 54.61 13.06 45.59
C ALA A 447 54.08 11.78 46.24
N ARG A 448 53.61 10.80 45.44
CA ARG A 448 53.03 9.54 45.94
C ARG A 448 53.99 8.67 46.75
N LEU A 449 55.29 8.74 46.48
CA LEU A 449 56.30 8.03 47.26
C LEU A 449 56.26 8.39 48.75
N ALA A 450 55.82 9.60 49.12
CA ALA A 450 55.71 10.03 50.52
C ALA A 450 54.43 9.51 51.24
N GLU A 451 53.38 9.11 50.50
CA GLU A 451 52.10 8.68 51.10
C GLU A 451 52.10 7.19 51.48
N GLN A 452 52.86 6.36 50.75
CA GLN A 452 52.77 4.89 50.86
C GLN A 452 53.31 4.32 52.19
N ASP A 453 54.18 5.04 52.89
CA ASP A 453 54.74 4.58 54.17
C ASP A 453 53.75 4.73 55.33
N VAL A 454 52.95 5.80 55.34
CA VAL A 454 51.95 6.08 56.40
C VAL A 454 50.81 5.05 56.45
N LEU A 455 50.54 4.36 55.34
CA LEU A 455 49.39 3.46 55.22
C LEU A 455 49.66 2.04 55.77
N LYS A 456 50.93 1.61 55.79
CA LYS A 456 51.34 0.25 56.20
C LYS A 456 50.99 -0.05 57.66
N ASP A 457 51.18 0.93 58.55
CA ASP A 457 50.99 0.78 60.00
C ASP A 457 49.52 0.56 60.40
N ARG A 458 48.57 1.12 59.64
CA ARG A 458 47.13 1.07 59.99
C ARG A 458 46.50 -0.30 59.75
N LEU A 459 47.08 -1.10 58.85
CA LEU A 459 46.49 -2.36 58.38
C LEU A 459 46.56 -3.48 59.42
N GLN A 460 47.59 -3.50 60.27
CA GLN A 460 47.85 -4.58 61.24
C GLN A 460 46.80 -4.66 62.37
N ASN A 461 46.12 -3.56 62.71
CA ASN A 461 45.13 -3.55 63.80
C ASN A 461 43.76 -4.14 63.43
N ALA A 462 43.44 -4.27 62.13
CA ALA A 462 42.08 -4.60 61.70
C ALA A 462 41.73 -6.10 61.74
N GLU A 463 42.72 -7.00 61.60
CA GLU A 463 42.47 -8.44 61.43
C GLU A 463 42.04 -9.16 62.71
N ASN A 464 42.32 -8.59 63.89
CA ASN A 464 42.06 -9.23 65.18
C ASN A 464 40.57 -9.30 65.53
N MET A 465 39.77 -8.30 65.13
CA MET A 465 38.35 -8.18 65.47
C MET A 465 37.42 -9.13 64.69
N ARG A 466 37.94 -9.89 63.71
CA ARG A 466 37.11 -10.50 62.65
C ARG A 466 36.80 -11.99 62.81
N LYS A 467 37.07 -12.59 63.98
CA LYS A 467 37.04 -14.05 64.19
C LYS A 467 35.94 -14.58 65.14
N GLU A 468 35.17 -13.73 65.81
CA GLU A 468 34.33 -14.15 66.95
C GLU A 468 32.86 -14.53 66.61
N ARG A 469 32.34 -14.21 65.42
CA ARG A 469 30.88 -14.23 65.13
C ARG A 469 30.31 -15.49 64.44
N GLU A 470 31.08 -16.57 64.27
CA GLU A 470 30.73 -17.65 63.31
C GLU A 470 29.70 -18.67 63.81
N VAL A 471 29.63 -18.85 65.12
CA VAL A 471 29.01 -20.04 65.73
C VAL A 471 27.46 -19.98 65.74
N ASP A 472 26.87 -18.81 65.52
CA ASP A 472 25.44 -18.55 65.76
C ASP A 472 24.51 -18.76 64.54
N ALA A 473 25.03 -19.18 63.39
CA ALA A 473 24.30 -19.11 62.12
C ALA A 473 23.42 -20.33 61.78
N GLU A 474 23.91 -21.56 62.00
CA GLU A 474 23.48 -22.72 61.19
C GLU A 474 22.20 -23.45 61.64
N ARG A 475 21.65 -23.12 62.82
CA ARG A 475 20.67 -23.99 63.52
C ARG A 475 19.23 -23.99 62.95
N LYS A 476 18.87 -23.11 61.99
CA LYS A 476 17.46 -22.72 61.75
C LYS A 476 16.91 -23.00 60.33
N LYS A 477 17.12 -24.22 59.78
CA LYS A 477 16.92 -24.46 58.33
C LYS A 477 16.39 -25.86 57.92
N LYS A 478 15.56 -26.52 58.73
CA LYS A 478 15.20 -27.95 58.56
C LYS A 478 13.71 -28.32 58.67
N GLU A 479 12.79 -27.36 58.71
CA GLU A 479 11.40 -27.63 59.18
C GLU A 479 10.32 -27.62 58.07
N ASP A 480 10.57 -27.01 56.90
CA ASP A 480 9.50 -26.53 56.01
C ASP A 480 9.07 -27.47 54.85
N GLU A 481 9.66 -28.66 54.67
CA GLU A 481 9.56 -29.43 53.40
C GLU A 481 8.34 -30.37 53.22
N GLN A 482 7.43 -30.54 54.20
CA GLN A 482 6.61 -31.78 54.26
C GLN A 482 5.15 -31.77 53.77
N GLU A 483 4.49 -30.62 53.53
CA GLU A 483 3.00 -30.61 53.55
C GLU A 483 2.26 -31.13 52.29
N MET A 484 2.53 -30.60 51.09
CA MET A 484 1.47 -30.44 50.06
C MET A 484 1.47 -31.46 48.90
N ALA A 485 1.39 -32.75 49.20
CA ALA A 485 1.39 -33.83 48.19
C ALA A 485 0.01 -34.43 47.78
N LYS A 486 -1.12 -33.91 48.29
CA LYS A 486 -2.35 -34.73 48.48
C LYS A 486 -3.60 -34.47 47.60
N LYS A 487 -3.57 -33.65 46.53
CA LYS A 487 -4.81 -33.26 45.81
C LYS A 487 -4.78 -33.42 44.27
N LYS A 488 -5.12 -34.63 43.82
CA LYS A 488 -5.55 -34.99 42.46
C LYS A 488 -6.69 -36.04 42.53
N ASP A 489 -7.21 -36.42 41.37
CA ASP A 489 -8.09 -37.57 41.09
C ASP A 489 -9.56 -37.50 41.56
N LEU A 490 -10.41 -37.00 40.67
CA LEU A 490 -11.83 -37.36 40.52
C LEU A 490 -12.25 -37.13 39.05
N ILE A 491 -13.47 -37.54 38.67
CA ILE A 491 -14.08 -37.31 37.34
C ILE A 491 -13.41 -38.11 36.21
N ARG A 492 -13.32 -39.42 36.46
CA ARG A 492 -13.30 -40.50 35.45
C ARG A 492 -14.65 -41.23 35.59
N GLN A 493 -15.20 -41.78 34.51
CA GLN A 493 -16.67 -41.94 34.27
C GLN A 493 -17.29 -40.59 33.81
N ILE A 494 -18.33 -40.53 32.98
CA ILE A 494 -19.33 -41.53 32.55
C ILE A 494 -19.28 -41.75 31.02
N ARG A 495 -19.71 -42.92 30.52
CA ARG A 495 -19.72 -43.33 29.08
C ARG A 495 -21.10 -43.86 28.66
N ALA A 496 -21.39 -43.76 27.34
CA ALA A 496 -22.25 -44.67 26.53
C ALA A 496 -23.80 -44.68 26.73
N LEU A 497 -24.69 -45.12 25.80
CA LEU A 497 -24.72 -45.37 24.31
C LEU A 497 -26.21 -45.67 23.84
N GLU A 498 -26.44 -46.03 22.56
CA GLU A 498 -27.52 -46.94 22.00
C GLU A 498 -28.74 -46.39 21.15
N LYS A 499 -29.65 -47.27 20.63
CA LYS A 499 -29.84 -47.51 19.16
C LYS A 499 -31.19 -48.15 18.55
N VAL A 500 -31.78 -47.55 17.46
CA VAL A 500 -32.40 -48.07 16.14
C VAL A 500 -33.79 -48.89 15.97
N PRO A 501 -34.29 -49.50 14.80
CA PRO A 501 -35.74 -49.49 14.30
C PRO A 501 -36.39 -50.83 13.66
N VAL A 502 -37.51 -50.82 12.83
CA VAL A 502 -38.13 -51.90 11.88
C VAL A 502 -39.58 -51.54 11.31
N GLU A 503 -40.38 -52.07 10.30
CA GLU A 503 -40.35 -52.64 8.88
C GLU A 503 -41.70 -52.50 7.99
N LYS A 504 -42.27 -53.50 7.22
CA LYS A 504 -43.10 -53.36 5.93
C LYS A 504 -44.16 -54.50 5.54
N PHE A 505 -45.08 -54.32 4.51
CA PHE A 505 -45.62 -55.29 3.42
C PHE A 505 -47.05 -55.12 2.69
N LYS A 506 -47.64 -56.12 1.94
CA LYS A 506 -48.35 -56.02 0.57
C LYS A 506 -49.73 -56.82 0.28
N MET A 507 -50.12 -57.13 -1.01
CA MET A 507 -51.51 -57.41 -1.59
C MET A 507 -51.75 -58.73 -2.45
N PHE A 508 -52.91 -58.88 -3.17
CA PHE A 508 -53.54 -60.10 -3.83
C PHE A 508 -53.94 -59.97 -5.37
N ASP A 509 -54.51 -61.01 -6.04
CA ASP A 509 -54.72 -61.19 -7.52
C ASP A 509 -55.97 -62.03 -7.94
N PRO A 510 -56.60 -61.90 -9.15
CA PRO A 510 -57.87 -62.59 -9.51
C PRO A 510 -57.84 -63.53 -10.74
N ALA A 511 -58.20 -64.80 -10.55
CA ALA A 511 -58.48 -65.78 -11.63
C ALA A 511 -59.91 -66.37 -11.60
N GLU A 512 -60.76 -65.88 -10.70
CA GLU A 512 -62.14 -66.33 -10.52
C GLU A 512 -63.11 -65.36 -11.24
N PRO A 513 -64.14 -65.84 -11.96
CA PRO A 513 -65.24 -65.00 -12.38
C PRO A 513 -66.01 -64.54 -11.12
N PRO A 514 -66.19 -63.23 -10.87
CA PRO A 514 -66.89 -62.76 -9.69
C PRO A 514 -68.38 -63.11 -9.80
N CYS A 515 -68.86 -64.02 -8.93
CA CYS A 515 -70.22 -64.56 -8.93
C CYS A 515 -71.28 -63.52 -8.50
N GLN A 516 -71.53 -62.53 -9.36
CA GLN A 516 -72.40 -61.38 -9.12
C GLN A 516 -73.71 -61.49 -9.92
N GLY A 517 -74.29 -62.69 -9.89
CA GLY A 517 -75.26 -63.24 -10.87
C GLY A 517 -76.27 -62.26 -11.46
N LEU A 518 -76.12 -61.99 -12.76
CA LEU A 518 -77.01 -61.17 -13.59
C LEU A 518 -77.66 -62.04 -14.70
N LEU A 519 -78.93 -61.77 -15.01
CA LEU A 519 -79.82 -62.70 -15.73
C LEU A 519 -79.61 -62.82 -17.26
N ASP A 520 -78.41 -62.56 -17.76
CA ASP A 520 -78.00 -62.84 -19.17
C ASP A 520 -76.52 -63.30 -19.25
N GLU A 521 -76.02 -63.98 -18.20
CA GLU A 521 -74.68 -64.58 -18.16
C GLU A 521 -74.57 -65.81 -19.09
N MET A 522 -74.46 -65.56 -20.41
CA MET A 522 -74.11 -66.61 -21.37
C MET A 522 -72.75 -67.23 -21.07
N SER A 523 -72.69 -68.56 -21.08
CA SER A 523 -71.42 -69.30 -21.04
C SER A 523 -70.48 -68.84 -22.15
N LEU A 524 -69.21 -68.65 -21.79
CA LEU A 524 -68.11 -68.26 -22.70
C LEU A 524 -67.96 -69.21 -23.91
N ALA A 525 -68.54 -70.42 -23.83
CA ALA A 525 -68.63 -71.38 -24.93
C ALA A 525 -69.77 -71.09 -25.93
N GLU A 526 -70.99 -70.80 -25.47
CA GLU A 526 -72.21 -70.77 -26.31
C GLU A 526 -72.30 -69.49 -27.17
N LEU A 527 -71.69 -68.40 -26.69
CA LEU A 527 -71.52 -67.16 -27.47
C LEU A 527 -70.86 -67.43 -28.84
N ARG A 528 -70.00 -68.45 -28.93
CA ARG A 528 -69.09 -68.72 -30.05
C ARG A 528 -69.76 -69.26 -31.32
N GLU A 529 -70.95 -69.86 -31.24
CA GLU A 529 -71.60 -70.45 -32.43
C GLU A 529 -72.43 -69.45 -33.23
N ARG A 530 -73.18 -68.58 -32.54
CA ARG A 530 -73.96 -67.51 -33.20
C ARG A 530 -73.05 -66.44 -33.81
N LEU A 531 -71.87 -66.22 -33.21
CA LEU A 531 -70.80 -65.42 -33.81
C LEU A 531 -70.33 -66.03 -35.15
N ARG A 532 -70.05 -67.34 -35.21
CA ARG A 532 -69.44 -68.03 -36.36
C ARG A 532 -70.10 -67.79 -37.73
N ILE A 533 -71.43 -67.63 -37.78
CA ILE A 533 -72.17 -67.36 -39.03
C ILE A 533 -72.10 -65.88 -39.43
N VAL A 534 -72.19 -64.97 -38.46
CA VAL A 534 -72.07 -63.52 -38.66
C VAL A 534 -70.63 -63.14 -39.01
N GLU A 535 -69.66 -63.88 -38.48
CA GLU A 535 -68.24 -63.82 -38.84
C GLU A 535 -68.05 -64.15 -40.33
N ALA A 536 -68.51 -65.30 -40.82
CA ALA A 536 -68.31 -65.73 -42.22
C ALA A 536 -68.87 -64.76 -43.30
N GLN A 537 -69.92 -63.99 -43.00
CA GLN A 537 -70.40 -62.93 -43.90
C GLN A 537 -69.54 -61.66 -43.80
N ARG A 538 -69.15 -61.27 -42.58
CA ARG A 538 -68.24 -60.13 -42.36
C ARG A 538 -66.86 -60.38 -42.94
N GLU A 539 -66.36 -61.61 -42.90
CA GLU A 539 -65.07 -62.03 -43.47
C GLU A 539 -64.96 -61.64 -44.95
N LYS A 540 -65.93 -62.01 -45.80
CA LYS A 540 -65.89 -61.69 -47.24
C LYS A 540 -65.88 -60.19 -47.53
N GLU A 541 -66.66 -59.42 -46.77
CA GLU A 541 -66.60 -57.96 -46.83
C GLU A 541 -65.26 -57.39 -46.34
N LEU A 542 -64.70 -57.99 -45.28
CA LEU A 542 -63.40 -57.62 -44.74
C LEU A 542 -62.29 -57.97 -45.73
N ASP A 543 -62.38 -59.06 -46.50
CA ASP A 543 -61.40 -59.46 -47.51
C ASP A 543 -61.36 -58.49 -48.69
N ALA A 544 -62.51 -58.15 -49.29
CA ALA A 544 -62.56 -57.11 -50.32
C ALA A 544 -62.08 -55.73 -49.81
N LYS A 545 -62.23 -55.45 -48.50
CA LYS A 545 -61.66 -54.26 -47.84
C LYS A 545 -60.15 -54.42 -47.56
N ARG A 546 -59.67 -55.62 -47.22
CA ARG A 546 -58.25 -55.96 -47.01
C ARG A 546 -57.47 -55.83 -48.31
N GLU A 547 -57.94 -56.39 -49.41
CA GLU A 547 -57.31 -56.28 -50.75
C GLU A 547 -57.11 -54.83 -51.18
N ARG A 548 -58.18 -54.01 -51.12
CA ARG A 548 -58.11 -52.57 -51.45
C ARG A 548 -57.20 -51.79 -50.52
N GLN A 549 -57.08 -52.21 -49.25
CA GLN A 549 -56.10 -51.65 -48.32
C GLN A 549 -54.67 -52.14 -48.58
N LEU A 550 -54.49 -53.37 -49.08
CA LEU A 550 -53.18 -53.93 -49.40
C LEU A 550 -52.60 -53.25 -50.65
N ALA A 551 -53.37 -53.12 -51.73
CA ALA A 551 -52.94 -52.36 -52.91
C ALA A 551 -52.49 -50.93 -52.55
N ARG A 552 -53.32 -50.20 -51.79
CA ARG A 552 -53.00 -48.85 -51.27
C ARG A 552 -51.91 -48.80 -50.19
N LYS A 553 -51.42 -49.95 -49.70
CA LYS A 553 -50.25 -50.06 -48.82
C LYS A 553 -48.99 -50.34 -49.64
N LEU A 554 -49.07 -51.18 -50.68
CA LEU A 554 -47.98 -51.49 -51.61
C LEU A 554 -47.56 -50.25 -52.39
N GLU A 555 -48.50 -49.58 -53.08
CA GLU A 555 -48.30 -48.31 -53.79
C GLU A 555 -47.58 -47.26 -52.92
N LYS A 556 -48.00 -47.14 -51.65
CA LYS A 556 -47.39 -46.23 -50.68
C LYS A 556 -46.06 -46.72 -50.10
N GLN A 557 -45.79 -48.02 -50.13
CA GLN A 557 -44.49 -48.58 -49.75
C GLN A 557 -43.48 -48.34 -50.87
N GLU A 558 -43.87 -48.58 -52.12
CA GLU A 558 -43.08 -48.30 -53.33
C GLU A 558 -42.69 -46.82 -53.41
N GLU A 559 -43.67 -45.91 -53.29
CA GLU A 559 -43.45 -44.46 -53.17
C GLU A 559 -42.48 -44.05 -52.05
N LEU A 560 -42.42 -44.82 -50.95
CA LEU A 560 -41.56 -44.55 -49.80
C LEU A 560 -40.17 -45.17 -49.96
N THR A 561 -40.03 -46.31 -50.63
CA THR A 561 -38.73 -46.92 -50.96
C THR A 561 -37.99 -46.10 -51.99
N GLU A 562 -38.65 -45.65 -53.07
CA GLU A 562 -38.03 -44.76 -54.07
C GLU A 562 -37.46 -43.49 -53.44
N LYS A 563 -38.27 -42.82 -52.59
CA LYS A 563 -37.84 -41.61 -51.87
C LYS A 563 -36.73 -41.91 -50.87
N ALA A 564 -36.76 -43.06 -50.18
CA ALA A 564 -35.70 -43.46 -49.26
C ALA A 564 -34.38 -43.75 -49.99
N GLU A 565 -34.41 -44.40 -51.16
CA GLU A 565 -33.21 -44.64 -51.99
C GLU A 565 -32.62 -43.36 -52.56
N MET A 566 -33.47 -42.46 -53.07
CA MET A 566 -33.03 -41.16 -53.58
C MET A 566 -32.41 -40.31 -52.46
N LEU A 567 -32.96 -40.38 -51.24
CA LEU A 567 -32.36 -39.75 -50.07
C LEU A 567 -31.06 -40.42 -49.63
N ALA A 568 -30.94 -41.75 -49.68
CA ALA A 568 -29.67 -42.44 -49.41
C ALA A 568 -28.55 -41.92 -50.34
N LYS A 569 -28.80 -41.89 -51.65
CA LYS A 569 -27.91 -41.34 -52.69
C LYS A 569 -27.61 -39.85 -52.54
N VAL A 570 -28.41 -39.09 -51.77
CA VAL A 570 -28.14 -37.68 -51.42
C VAL A 570 -27.30 -37.59 -50.14
N ARG A 571 -27.56 -38.44 -49.14
CA ARG A 571 -26.79 -38.50 -47.88
C ARG A 571 -25.35 -38.96 -48.11
N GLU A 572 -25.12 -39.91 -49.00
CA GLU A 572 -23.77 -40.42 -49.32
C GLU A 572 -22.91 -39.30 -49.92
N ARG A 573 -23.38 -38.65 -50.99
CA ARG A 573 -22.71 -37.46 -51.55
C ARG A 573 -22.55 -36.33 -50.54
N ALA A 574 -23.54 -36.09 -49.68
CA ALA A 574 -23.43 -35.08 -48.62
C ALA A 574 -22.38 -35.45 -47.55
N ARG A 575 -22.18 -36.75 -47.24
CA ARG A 575 -21.11 -37.23 -46.35
C ARG A 575 -19.74 -37.05 -47.00
N GLU A 576 -19.59 -37.42 -48.26
CA GLU A 576 -18.34 -37.26 -49.04
C GLU A 576 -17.95 -35.77 -49.15
N GLU A 577 -18.89 -34.91 -49.57
CA GLU A 577 -18.68 -33.47 -49.59
C GLU A 577 -18.34 -32.90 -48.20
N GLN A 578 -19.03 -33.35 -47.14
CA GLN A 578 -18.75 -32.89 -45.78
C GLN A 578 -17.36 -33.32 -45.31
N GLN A 579 -16.91 -34.54 -45.64
CA GLN A 579 -15.55 -35.01 -45.36
C GLN A 579 -14.51 -34.18 -46.11
N GLN A 580 -14.69 -33.98 -47.42
CA GLN A 580 -13.78 -33.16 -48.24
C GLN A 580 -13.70 -31.71 -47.76
N ARG A 581 -14.85 -31.07 -47.49
CA ARG A 581 -14.92 -29.70 -46.94
C ARG A 581 -14.24 -29.64 -45.56
N HIS A 582 -14.48 -30.62 -44.68
CA HIS A 582 -13.86 -30.67 -43.36
C HIS A 582 -12.34 -30.84 -43.43
N GLU A 583 -11.83 -31.68 -44.33
CA GLU A 583 -10.40 -31.79 -44.59
C GLU A 583 -9.79 -30.50 -45.14
N GLN A 584 -10.43 -29.86 -46.12
CA GLN A 584 -9.97 -28.58 -46.68
C GLN A 584 -9.91 -27.50 -45.59
N THR A 585 -10.99 -27.32 -44.82
CA THR A 585 -11.01 -26.38 -43.69
C THR A 585 -9.96 -26.72 -42.62
N ARG A 586 -9.73 -28.00 -42.33
CA ARG A 586 -8.69 -28.43 -41.38
C ARG A 586 -7.28 -28.09 -41.89
N ARG A 587 -6.98 -28.36 -43.17
CA ARG A 587 -5.70 -28.02 -43.80
C ARG A 587 -5.47 -26.51 -43.84
N GLN A 588 -6.49 -25.73 -44.19
CA GLN A 588 -6.46 -24.27 -44.17
C GLN A 588 -6.17 -23.70 -42.77
N LYS A 589 -6.86 -24.20 -41.73
CA LYS A 589 -6.63 -23.75 -40.35
C LYS A 589 -5.24 -24.07 -39.84
N ILE A 590 -4.67 -25.23 -40.17
CA ILE A 590 -3.28 -25.55 -39.82
C ILE A 590 -2.31 -24.56 -40.48
N LEU A 591 -2.49 -24.25 -41.77
CA LEU A 591 -1.65 -23.28 -42.48
C LEU A 591 -1.80 -21.84 -41.92
N GLU A 592 -3.01 -21.45 -41.52
CA GLU A 592 -3.28 -20.15 -40.88
C GLU A 592 -2.65 -20.07 -39.48
N GLU A 593 -2.76 -21.13 -38.68
CA GLU A 593 -2.13 -21.24 -37.36
C GLU A 593 -0.60 -21.21 -37.48
N GLU A 594 0.00 -21.90 -38.45
CA GLU A 594 1.45 -21.81 -38.75
C GLU A 594 1.87 -20.39 -39.14
N GLN A 595 1.12 -19.70 -40.00
CA GLN A 595 1.42 -18.31 -40.37
C GLN A 595 1.32 -17.37 -39.15
N LYS A 596 0.29 -17.54 -38.32
CA LYS A 596 0.12 -16.79 -37.06
C LYS A 596 1.22 -17.09 -36.04
N GLN A 597 1.75 -18.32 -35.99
CA GLN A 597 2.92 -18.67 -35.17
C GLN A 597 4.19 -17.98 -35.67
N ARG A 598 4.52 -18.14 -36.97
CA ARG A 598 5.72 -17.52 -37.58
C ARG A 598 5.75 -16.00 -37.47
N HIS A 599 4.59 -15.33 -37.45
CA HIS A 599 4.53 -13.89 -37.20
C HIS A 599 4.79 -13.55 -35.72
N ARG A 600 4.24 -14.32 -34.76
CA ARG A 600 4.50 -14.12 -33.32
C ARG A 600 5.99 -14.27 -33.01
N GLU A 601 6.65 -15.28 -33.58
CA GLU A 601 8.09 -15.51 -33.42
C GLU A 601 8.91 -14.30 -33.89
N LYS A 602 8.60 -13.75 -35.08
CA LYS A 602 9.24 -12.52 -35.59
C LYS A 602 9.05 -11.32 -34.66
N CYS A 603 7.82 -11.06 -34.20
CA CYS A 603 7.57 -9.96 -33.28
C CYS A 603 8.31 -10.14 -31.94
N ILE A 604 8.42 -11.36 -31.42
CA ILE A 604 9.17 -11.65 -30.18
C ILE A 604 10.67 -11.39 -30.39
N ILE A 605 11.24 -11.79 -31.53
CA ILE A 605 12.65 -11.52 -31.88
C ILE A 605 12.91 -10.00 -31.96
N GLU A 606 12.08 -9.26 -32.72
CA GLU A 606 12.19 -7.80 -32.82
C GLU A 606 12.08 -7.09 -31.46
N VAL A 607 11.18 -7.55 -30.59
CA VAL A 607 11.00 -7.01 -29.23
C VAL A 607 12.23 -7.32 -28.36
N ALA A 608 12.78 -8.53 -28.45
CA ALA A 608 13.99 -8.93 -27.73
C ALA A 608 15.22 -8.12 -28.17
N GLU A 609 15.41 -7.88 -29.47
CA GLU A 609 16.48 -7.03 -30.01
C GLU A 609 16.35 -5.57 -29.51
N LYS A 610 15.14 -4.99 -29.59
CA LYS A 610 14.83 -3.65 -29.08
C LYS A 610 15.09 -3.53 -27.56
N LEU A 611 14.82 -4.59 -26.79
CA LEU A 611 15.10 -4.65 -25.35
C LEU A 611 16.61 -4.79 -25.06
N GLN A 612 17.32 -5.67 -25.77
CA GLN A 612 18.77 -5.84 -25.62
C GLN A 612 19.54 -4.55 -25.94
N LEU A 613 19.16 -3.84 -27.01
CA LEU A 613 19.77 -2.56 -27.40
C LEU A 613 19.58 -1.49 -26.30
N LYS A 614 18.38 -1.37 -25.74
CA LYS A 614 18.10 -0.47 -24.60
C LYS A 614 18.87 -0.88 -23.33
N LYS A 615 18.96 -2.19 -23.03
CA LYS A 615 19.74 -2.71 -21.88
C LYS A 615 21.24 -2.44 -22.04
N ARG A 616 21.76 -2.49 -23.26
CA ARG A 616 23.14 -2.11 -23.58
C ARG A 616 23.37 -0.60 -23.38
N GLN A 617 22.53 0.25 -23.96
CA GLN A 617 22.62 1.71 -23.80
C GLN A 617 22.61 2.14 -22.33
N LYS A 618 21.70 1.60 -21.51
CA LYS A 618 21.65 1.87 -20.06
C LYS A 618 22.93 1.45 -19.32
N LYS A 619 23.55 0.31 -19.70
CA LYS A 619 24.84 -0.12 -19.13
C LYS A 619 25.99 0.81 -19.51
N GLU A 620 26.00 1.30 -20.76
CA GLU A 620 27.00 2.27 -21.22
C GLU A 620 26.84 3.62 -20.46
N GLU A 621 25.61 4.07 -20.16
CA GLU A 621 25.37 5.21 -19.26
C GLU A 621 25.84 4.96 -17.81
N GLU A 622 25.51 3.80 -17.23
CA GLU A 622 25.91 3.44 -15.86
C GLU A 622 27.45 3.38 -15.71
N GLN A 623 28.16 2.99 -16.77
CA GLN A 623 29.63 3.03 -16.83
C GLN A 623 30.17 4.45 -16.94
N ARG A 624 29.59 5.31 -17.79
CA ARG A 624 30.01 6.73 -17.92
C ARG A 624 29.88 7.48 -16.59
N LEU A 625 28.73 7.36 -15.91
CA LEU A 625 28.51 8.00 -14.61
C LEU A 625 29.55 7.56 -13.56
N LYS A 626 29.96 6.27 -13.56
CA LYS A 626 31.03 5.77 -12.68
C LYS A 626 32.42 6.35 -13.00
N LEU A 627 32.69 6.72 -14.25
CA LEU A 627 33.94 7.38 -14.65
C LEU A 627 33.90 8.88 -14.30
N GLU A 628 32.78 9.56 -14.60
CA GLU A 628 32.56 10.97 -14.28
C GLU A 628 32.70 11.26 -12.78
N LEU A 629 32.12 10.43 -11.90
CA LEU A 629 32.28 10.55 -10.45
C LEU A 629 33.74 10.38 -9.98
N LYS A 630 34.50 9.47 -10.59
CA LYS A 630 35.93 9.27 -10.29
C LYS A 630 36.80 10.41 -10.79
N GLU A 631 36.45 11.01 -11.94
CA GLU A 631 37.07 12.24 -12.41
C GLU A 631 36.78 13.43 -11.48
N ILE A 632 35.57 13.53 -10.94
CA ILE A 632 35.21 14.59 -9.97
C ILE A 632 35.98 14.39 -8.66
N ALA A 633 36.08 13.16 -8.15
CA ALA A 633 36.86 12.85 -6.94
C ALA A 633 38.35 13.19 -7.08
N THR A 634 38.98 12.79 -8.20
CA THR A 634 40.39 13.11 -8.45
C THR A 634 40.61 14.62 -8.65
N LYS A 635 39.70 15.32 -9.35
CA LYS A 635 39.74 16.80 -9.46
C LYS A 635 39.58 17.49 -8.09
N ARG A 636 38.73 16.97 -7.19
CA ARG A 636 38.61 17.44 -5.80
C ARG A 636 39.91 17.24 -5.02
N GLN A 637 40.54 16.07 -5.12
CA GLN A 637 41.83 15.78 -4.46
C GLN A 637 42.94 16.74 -4.92
N PHE A 638 43.06 17.01 -6.23
CA PHE A 638 44.01 18.00 -6.73
C PHE A 638 43.72 19.43 -6.26
N LEU A 639 42.44 19.83 -6.13
CA LEU A 639 42.09 21.14 -5.59
C LEU A 639 42.38 21.26 -4.09
N ALA A 640 42.13 20.21 -3.30
CA ALA A 640 42.44 20.16 -1.89
C ALA A 640 43.96 20.27 -1.62
N ALA A 641 44.78 19.51 -2.34
CA ALA A 641 46.25 19.58 -2.24
C ALA A 641 46.80 20.97 -2.64
N ASN A 642 46.17 21.65 -3.61
CA ASN A 642 46.53 23.03 -3.95
C ASN A 642 46.12 24.03 -2.85
N ALA A 643 44.98 23.83 -2.18
CA ALA A 643 44.55 24.67 -1.06
C ALA A 643 45.49 24.51 0.15
N GLU A 644 45.83 23.28 0.53
CA GLU A 644 46.76 22.96 1.62
C GLU A 644 48.15 23.59 1.38
N MET A 645 48.66 23.53 0.14
CA MET A 645 49.91 24.20 -0.27
C MET A 645 49.84 25.74 -0.19
N VAL A 646 48.66 26.35 -0.41
CA VAL A 646 48.45 27.80 -0.26
C VAL A 646 48.35 28.19 1.21
N GLU A 647 47.67 27.41 2.04
CA GLU A 647 47.55 27.64 3.48
C GLU A 647 48.91 27.48 4.19
N ALA A 648 49.67 26.43 3.87
CA ALA A 648 51.03 26.23 4.39
C ALA A 648 51.94 27.43 4.05
N LYS A 649 51.82 27.97 2.82
CA LYS A 649 52.56 29.18 2.43
C LYS A 649 52.10 30.42 3.20
N ALA A 650 50.80 30.61 3.41
CA ALA A 650 50.27 31.72 4.20
C ALA A 650 50.72 31.66 5.66
N GLN A 651 50.76 30.46 6.27
CA GLN A 651 51.29 30.24 7.62
C GLN A 651 52.79 30.57 7.71
N ALA A 652 53.60 30.14 6.73
CA ALA A 652 55.03 30.49 6.67
C ALA A 652 55.25 32.01 6.51
N GLU A 653 54.42 32.70 5.70
CA GLU A 653 54.46 34.15 5.57
C GLU A 653 54.07 34.85 6.89
N GLN A 654 53.09 34.35 7.64
CA GLN A 654 52.74 34.84 8.98
C GLN A 654 53.87 34.65 10.01
N GLN A 655 54.48 33.46 10.08
CA GLN A 655 55.63 33.18 10.96
C GLN A 655 56.78 34.15 10.66
N SER A 656 57.13 34.34 9.39
CA SER A 656 58.15 35.33 8.99
C SER A 656 57.78 36.77 9.37
N GLY A 657 56.48 37.08 9.51
CA GLY A 657 55.98 38.36 9.99
C GLY A 657 56.23 38.56 11.48
N LEU A 658 55.93 37.52 12.29
CA LEU A 658 56.19 37.50 13.73
C LEU A 658 57.68 37.62 14.05
N ASP A 659 58.55 36.91 13.32
CA ASP A 659 60.02 37.03 13.44
C ASP A 659 60.50 38.46 13.13
N ARG A 660 59.99 39.06 12.05
CA ARG A 660 60.28 40.46 11.69
C ARG A 660 59.82 41.43 12.78
N GLU A 661 58.75 41.13 13.51
CA GLU A 661 58.31 41.94 14.65
C GLU A 661 59.19 41.71 15.88
N ALA A 662 59.51 40.46 16.23
CA ALA A 662 60.39 40.12 17.35
C ALA A 662 61.77 40.78 17.22
N GLN A 663 62.36 40.74 16.01
CA GLN A 663 63.62 41.43 15.72
C GLN A 663 63.51 42.96 15.82
N LYS A 664 62.37 43.55 15.41
CA LYS A 664 62.12 44.99 15.59
C LYS A 664 62.03 45.35 17.08
N ARG A 665 61.25 44.59 17.86
CA ARG A 665 61.10 44.77 19.31
C ARG A 665 62.47 44.72 20.00
N GLN A 666 63.28 43.68 19.76
CA GLN A 666 64.64 43.56 20.29
C GLN A 666 65.54 44.76 19.93
N LYS A 667 65.53 45.18 18.66
CA LYS A 667 66.29 46.36 18.19
C LYS A 667 65.84 47.64 18.89
N THR A 668 64.55 47.84 19.14
CA THR A 668 64.06 49.00 19.91
C THR A 668 64.53 48.99 21.37
N THR A 669 64.53 47.84 22.05
CA THR A 669 65.02 47.74 23.45
C THR A 669 66.51 48.07 23.54
N LEU A 670 67.32 47.59 22.59
CA LEU A 670 68.76 47.90 22.52
C LEU A 670 69.03 49.39 22.25
N ILE A 671 68.22 50.02 21.39
CA ILE A 671 68.30 51.48 21.14
C ILE A 671 67.93 52.27 22.41
N GLU A 672 66.91 51.85 23.17
CA GLU A 672 66.59 52.47 24.45
C GLU A 672 67.69 52.31 25.50
N GLN A 673 68.26 51.11 25.65
CA GLN A 673 69.38 50.86 26.55
C GLN A 673 70.57 51.77 26.21
N ARG A 674 70.91 51.89 24.91
CA ARG A 674 71.96 52.79 24.42
C ARG A 674 71.65 54.26 24.74
N LYS A 675 70.40 54.72 24.53
CA LYS A 675 69.96 56.08 24.91
C LYS A 675 70.10 56.33 26.43
N ARG A 676 69.63 55.40 27.27
CA ARG A 676 69.75 55.48 28.74
C ARG A 676 71.21 55.54 29.18
N HIS A 677 72.11 54.80 28.53
CA HIS A 677 73.55 54.85 28.78
C HIS A 677 74.17 56.20 28.36
N GLN A 678 73.81 56.71 27.17
CA GLN A 678 74.25 58.01 26.67
C GLN A 678 73.85 59.17 27.61
N ILE A 679 72.62 59.12 28.14
CA ILE A 679 72.11 60.10 29.12
C ILE A 679 72.96 60.08 30.39
N LYS A 680 73.21 58.89 30.98
CA LYS A 680 74.06 58.74 32.18
C LYS A 680 75.46 59.34 31.99
N ILE A 681 76.10 59.12 30.84
CA ILE A 681 77.40 59.74 30.52
C ILE A 681 77.26 61.28 30.50
N SER A 682 76.24 61.82 29.83
CA SER A 682 76.00 63.26 29.74
C SER A 682 75.67 63.95 31.08
N GLU A 683 75.14 63.19 32.05
CA GLU A 683 74.92 63.68 33.42
C GLU A 683 76.23 63.70 34.21
N VAL A 684 77.04 62.64 34.14
CA VAL A 684 78.34 62.58 34.82
C VAL A 684 79.27 63.68 34.30
N GLN A 685 79.24 63.95 32.99
CA GLN A 685 79.99 65.04 32.39
C GLN A 685 79.50 66.41 32.88
N ARG A 686 78.18 66.71 32.78
CA ARG A 686 77.62 67.97 33.29
C ARG A 686 77.82 68.21 34.79
N ARG A 687 77.93 67.15 35.60
CA ARG A 687 78.30 67.27 37.02
C ARG A 687 79.75 67.72 37.22
N ARG A 688 80.70 67.22 36.40
CA ARG A 688 82.09 67.70 36.37
C ARG A 688 82.17 69.14 35.85
N ASP A 689 81.52 69.43 34.72
CA ASP A 689 81.52 70.75 34.10
C ASP A 689 81.00 71.84 35.07
N ASN A 690 80.00 71.51 35.88
CA ASN A 690 79.53 72.37 36.98
C ASN A 690 80.58 72.52 38.09
N GLN A 691 81.14 71.43 38.62
CA GLN A 691 82.19 71.49 39.67
C GLN A 691 83.40 72.32 39.23
N ASP A 692 83.85 72.16 37.97
CA ASP A 692 84.97 72.92 37.41
C ASP A 692 84.63 74.41 37.24
N ARG A 693 83.38 74.77 36.94
CA ARG A 693 82.91 76.16 36.94
C ARG A 693 82.87 76.73 38.36
N ASP A 694 82.29 76.00 39.31
CA ASP A 694 82.20 76.44 40.71
C ASP A 694 83.61 76.67 41.32
N ILE A 695 84.59 75.83 40.96
CA ILE A 695 86.02 76.00 41.30
C ILE A 695 86.63 77.24 40.62
N GLN A 696 86.25 77.55 39.37
CA GLN A 696 86.71 78.75 38.67
C GLN A 696 86.12 80.03 39.27
N GLU A 697 84.83 80.04 39.59
CA GLU A 697 84.15 81.15 40.29
C GLU A 697 84.77 81.41 41.67
N TYR A 698 85.12 80.35 42.41
CA TYR A 698 85.84 80.49 43.68
C TYR A 698 87.26 81.09 43.49
N LYS A 699 87.98 80.69 42.44
CA LYS A 699 89.31 81.26 42.11
C LYS A 699 89.25 82.72 41.69
N THR A 700 88.27 83.13 40.87
CA THR A 700 88.11 84.55 40.50
C THR A 700 87.69 85.39 41.70
N MET A 701 86.82 84.87 42.57
CA MET A 701 86.50 85.51 43.85
C MET A 701 87.78 85.75 44.68
N GLN A 702 88.61 84.73 44.90
CA GLN A 702 89.89 84.89 45.61
C GLN A 702 90.79 85.95 44.97
N GLN A 703 90.93 85.97 43.64
CA GLN A 703 91.73 86.95 42.90
C GLN A 703 91.20 88.39 43.05
N THR A 704 89.88 88.60 43.08
CA THR A 704 89.32 89.94 43.32
C THR A 704 89.55 90.41 44.76
N VAL A 705 89.53 89.50 45.74
CA VAL A 705 89.84 89.81 47.15
C VAL A 705 91.31 90.15 47.34
N THR A 706 92.25 89.38 46.77
CA THR A 706 93.69 89.72 46.86
C THR A 706 93.99 91.05 46.16
N ALA A 707 93.49 91.26 44.94
CA ALA A 707 93.66 92.53 44.23
C ALA A 707 93.08 93.74 45.00
N ARG A 708 91.98 93.55 45.75
CA ARG A 708 91.43 94.60 46.63
C ARG A 708 92.34 94.87 47.83
N MET A 709 92.90 93.83 48.45
CA MET A 709 93.86 93.97 49.56
C MET A 709 95.16 94.63 49.11
N ASP A 710 95.68 94.30 47.93
CA ASP A 710 96.92 94.88 47.43
C ASP A 710 96.75 96.33 46.95
N ARG A 711 95.58 96.69 46.39
CA ARG A 711 95.20 98.12 46.19
C ARG A 711 95.15 98.88 47.51
N ALA A 712 94.61 98.28 48.58
CA ALA A 712 94.57 98.92 49.89
C ALA A 712 95.98 99.14 50.48
N LYS A 713 96.88 98.15 50.38
CA LYS A 713 98.30 98.30 50.75
C LYS A 713 98.99 99.40 49.94
N ALA A 714 98.75 99.47 48.63
CA ALA A 714 99.34 100.49 47.76
C ALA A 714 98.87 101.91 48.12
N ALA A 715 97.58 102.10 48.43
CA ALA A 715 97.04 103.38 48.89
C ALA A 715 97.60 103.79 50.27
N ASP A 716 97.72 102.85 51.21
CA ASP A 716 98.29 103.07 52.54
C ASP A 716 99.81 103.37 52.50
N LEU A 717 100.54 102.79 51.53
CA LEU A 717 101.93 103.19 51.22
C LEU A 717 102.02 104.60 50.64
N ALA A 718 101.18 104.94 49.65
CA ALA A 718 101.16 106.27 49.04
C ALA A 718 100.87 107.37 50.08
N LEU A 719 99.89 107.15 50.97
CA LEU A 719 99.59 108.05 52.09
C LEU A 719 100.79 108.27 53.02
N LYS A 720 101.56 107.21 53.31
CA LYS A 720 102.78 107.28 54.14
C LYS A 720 103.93 108.03 53.44
N GLU A 721 103.99 107.99 52.11
CA GLU A 721 104.95 108.78 51.34
C GLU A 721 104.54 110.26 51.25
N GLU A 722 103.26 110.57 51.06
CA GLU A 722 102.72 111.93 51.09
C GLU A 722 102.96 112.60 52.45
N ILE A 723 102.74 111.88 53.56
CA ILE A 723 103.06 112.34 54.92
C ILE A 723 104.57 112.62 55.08
N ARG A 724 105.45 111.77 54.51
CA ARG A 724 106.91 112.02 54.54
C ARG A 724 107.29 113.27 53.74
N GLN A 725 106.68 113.47 52.56
CA GLN A 725 106.97 114.62 51.69
C GLN A 725 106.51 115.95 52.32
N SER A 726 105.33 115.99 52.95
CA SER A 726 104.86 117.19 53.65
C SER A 726 105.75 117.56 54.85
N VAL A 727 106.21 116.58 55.63
CA VAL A 727 107.16 116.78 56.74
C VAL A 727 108.54 117.25 56.25
N GLN A 728 109.03 116.76 55.11
CA GLN A 728 110.26 117.28 54.49
C GLN A 728 110.08 118.71 53.98
N SER A 729 108.95 119.03 53.35
CA SER A 729 108.63 120.39 52.87
C SER A 729 108.61 121.40 54.04
N ALA A 730 107.90 121.08 55.13
CA ALA A 730 107.85 121.93 56.33
C ALA A 730 109.25 122.20 56.93
N ARG A 731 110.10 121.17 57.02
CA ARG A 731 111.49 121.33 57.49
C ARG A 731 112.36 122.17 56.55
N ASN A 732 112.13 122.10 55.24
CA ASN A 732 112.85 122.92 54.27
C ASN A 732 112.41 124.39 54.33
N ILE A 733 111.11 124.67 54.48
CA ILE A 733 110.59 126.03 54.70
C ILE A 733 111.23 126.66 55.95
N GLN A 734 111.25 125.93 57.08
CA GLN A 734 111.92 126.39 58.31
C GLN A 734 113.43 126.70 58.08
N ARG A 735 114.14 125.86 57.31
CA ARG A 735 115.56 126.09 56.98
C ARG A 735 115.78 127.31 56.08
N VAL A 736 114.88 127.59 55.14
CA VAL A 736 114.96 128.77 54.26
C VAL A 736 114.74 130.06 55.05
N VAL A 737 113.72 130.11 55.92
CA VAL A 737 113.48 131.26 56.82
C VAL A 737 114.67 131.46 57.76
N ALA A 738 115.20 130.40 58.36
CA ALA A 738 116.37 130.49 59.23
C ALA A 738 117.62 131.04 58.52
N LYS A 739 117.87 130.64 57.26
CA LYS A 739 118.98 131.18 56.46
C LYS A 739 118.78 132.66 56.10
N ARG A 740 117.57 133.07 55.72
CA ARG A 740 117.28 134.46 55.34
C ARG A 740 117.52 135.44 56.50
N ASN A 741 117.05 135.08 57.69
CA ASN A 741 117.22 135.92 58.87
C ASN A 741 118.70 136.09 59.26
N VAL A 742 119.56 135.10 58.98
CA VAL A 742 121.02 135.20 59.19
C VAL A 742 121.66 136.18 58.20
N SER A 743 121.21 136.23 56.94
CA SER A 743 121.78 137.13 55.92
C SER A 743 121.36 138.60 56.06
N GLU A 744 120.18 138.90 56.59
CA GLU A 744 119.64 140.27 56.61
C GLU A 744 119.99 141.08 57.89
N PHE A 745 120.32 140.43 59.01
CA PHE A 745 120.47 141.12 60.32
C PHE A 745 121.76 140.83 61.11
N GLY A 746 122.72 140.07 60.58
CA GLY A 746 124.07 139.89 61.16
C GLY A 746 124.15 139.09 62.48
N HIS A 747 123.02 138.83 63.14
CA HIS A 747 122.88 137.92 64.27
C HIS A 747 121.69 136.99 64.02
N SER A 748 121.83 135.69 64.32
CA SER A 748 120.64 134.83 64.44
C SER A 748 119.87 135.21 65.71
N SER A 749 118.62 135.66 65.55
CA SER A 749 117.82 136.21 66.63
C SER A 749 117.30 135.14 67.59
N ASN A 750 118.16 134.55 68.44
CA ASN A 750 117.69 133.85 69.63
C ASN A 750 118.66 133.78 70.81
N ALA A 751 119.04 134.96 71.35
CA ALA A 751 119.66 135.09 72.67
C ALA A 751 118.73 134.69 73.85
N TYR A 752 117.57 134.09 73.59
CA TYR A 752 116.56 133.70 74.59
C TYR A 752 116.72 132.25 75.08
N MET A 753 117.31 131.36 74.26
CA MET A 753 117.32 129.91 74.55
C MET A 753 118.31 129.48 75.67
N SER A 754 119.29 130.32 76.02
CA SER A 754 120.20 130.07 77.15
C SER A 754 119.50 130.11 78.53
N ARG A 755 118.24 130.57 78.61
CA ARG A 755 117.44 130.54 79.85
C ARG A 755 116.48 129.35 79.98
N ILE A 756 116.28 128.55 78.92
CA ILE A 756 115.28 127.45 78.94
C ILE A 756 115.92 126.07 79.12
N GLN A 757 117.20 125.88 78.72
CA GLN A 757 117.91 124.61 78.93
C GLN A 757 118.08 124.21 80.41
N ASN A 758 117.94 125.15 81.36
CA ASN A 758 117.95 124.88 82.80
C ASN A 758 116.58 124.49 83.39
N ARG A 759 115.52 124.27 82.60
CA ARG A 759 114.15 124.14 83.15
C ARG A 759 113.30 122.94 82.75
N MET A 760 113.76 122.03 81.89
CA MET A 760 113.05 120.78 81.57
C MET A 760 113.97 119.55 81.57
N ALA A 761 114.76 119.42 82.63
CA ALA A 761 115.16 118.10 83.13
C ALA A 761 114.06 117.60 84.10
N THR A 762 112.91 117.19 83.57
CA THR A 762 111.78 116.58 84.32
C THR A 762 110.73 116.03 83.35
N SER A 763 109.98 115.00 83.78
CA SER A 763 108.91 114.30 83.02
C SER A 763 109.36 113.39 81.86
N CYS A 764 109.50 112.10 82.20
CA CYS A 764 109.24 110.90 81.37
C CYS A 764 109.70 110.88 79.91
#